data_AF-A0AA39GB20-F1
#
_entry.id   AF-A0AA39GB20-F1
#
_cell.length_a   1.000
_cell.length_b   1.000
_cell.length_c   1.000
_cell.angle_alpha   90.00
_cell.angle_beta   90.00
_cell.angle_gamma   90.00
#
_symmetry.space_group_name_H-M   'P 1'
#
loop_
_entity.id
_entity.type
_entity.pdbx_description
1 polymer ?
#
loop_
_entity_poly.entity_id
_entity_poly.type
_entity_poly.pdbx_seq_one_letter_code
_entity_poly.pdbx_strand_id
1 'polypeptide(L)'
;MHLRLQSFPPLGEVTTLSPGPVQLTVVLEVPKIHNENLWEVEIWGSIDRSTWAVHKLQSCDLNFEPVSLRNPSSSVTTLHFSTTLCISSEARFTLRFRRGYGDVWSWARDVTGYDDGYIVVSQPGALDDSPLPLPELSSEWVIRDRASQTPGTKLWAIEVGLGAAHNNTPALKCAVIGKPWGTFLRWFALVRHKSPWLGPRHGKTDVYLDQDAIMCSFQNERGQHVVLLAVTRDNLVESVLRDTPSGGIQLHARSDSTRHATTTVLVSLGHSFDSALATVMYEARDICSPYATTREAEQSSEQSSDDVVRPAWYENWADGLGYCTWNALGTGITADSLYQAINDLSSNGIKFSNLIIDDGWQSVTTGRVRGWKSFEAATDTFPSGLKATVSKLRTDFPEIAHIAVWHAIVGYWGGISSDGEIAKRYQTIEVQCGSPYYQKIHVVDKDDVSRFYGDFYKFLEDAGIDSVKTDVQHILDCLVDAKPRRDLITAYLDAWTLSSLRHFGSRAISCMSQFPQGIFHSHIRQNHPAFVVRNSDDYFPTKPSSHTWHVWANAHNSLMMRYLNVIPDWDMFQTKHEYSGFHAAARCVSGGPIYITDVPGEHDMELIKSVTGMTVRGKTVVLRPSVVGRSVSVYVGFEEGQLLKVGSYHGPSGTGSPILGVFNTAQRSLAEIIPLSSFTGAVPTLDYVVRSHSTGNVSPRIKCGEQNAIISISLDVRGYDILTATPLALFPGDRWRHIWVGNMGLLGKMTGCAAIVSSAMRKLGNGRLFVETSVKTFGVLGFWISTLPDMSIDDDFMITMQEQPVPRHVAKVSSSSDRVLEVDLETAWKEMGLRSGWSNEVQMKVYFST
;
A
#
# COMPACT_ATOMS: atom_id res chain seq x y z
N MET A 1 21.40 -3.81 29.69
CA MET A 1 22.09 -2.56 29.31
C MET A 1 21.73 -2.28 27.86
N HIS A 2 20.90 -1.27 27.57
CA HIS A 2 20.44 -1.04 26.19
C HIS A 2 21.44 -0.18 25.44
N LEU A 3 22.36 -0.86 24.76
CA LEU A 3 23.16 -0.31 23.68
C LEU A 3 22.41 -0.59 22.38
N ARG A 4 22.27 0.41 21.49
CA ARG A 4 21.70 0.20 20.16
C ARG A 4 22.70 0.65 19.11
N LEU A 5 22.95 -0.20 18.12
CA LEU A 5 23.89 0.06 17.03
C LEU A 5 23.11 0.00 15.72
N GLN A 6 23.28 1.01 14.88
CA GLN A 6 22.62 1.14 13.59
C GLN A 6 23.65 1.57 12.55
N SER A 7 23.45 1.19 11.29
CA SER A 7 24.31 1.65 10.20
C SER A 7 23.53 1.97 8.94
N PHE A 8 24.12 2.83 8.11
CA PHE A 8 23.78 2.97 6.70
C PHE A 8 25.08 2.89 5.89
N PRO A 9 25.18 2.00 4.88
CA PRO A 9 24.23 0.92 4.55
C PRO A 9 23.89 -0.01 5.74
N PRO A 10 22.67 -0.58 5.80
CA PRO A 10 22.24 -1.41 6.92
C PRO A 10 22.90 -2.80 6.94
N LEU A 11 23.05 -3.35 8.15
CA LEU A 11 23.39 -4.76 8.36
C LEU A 11 22.20 -5.66 7.98
N GLY A 12 22.47 -6.90 7.60
CA GLY A 12 21.44 -7.88 7.23
C GLY A 12 20.77 -7.67 5.87
N GLU A 13 21.03 -6.56 5.16
CA GLU A 13 20.43 -6.25 3.86
C GLU A 13 21.46 -6.21 2.72
N VAL A 14 20.97 -6.31 1.48
CA VAL A 14 21.72 -6.01 0.26
C VAL A 14 21.38 -4.58 -0.17
N THR A 15 22.36 -3.68 -0.09
CA THR A 15 22.23 -2.29 -0.52
C THR A 15 22.87 -2.10 -1.88
N THR A 16 22.09 -1.69 -2.87
CA THR A 16 22.60 -1.34 -4.20
C THR A 16 22.89 0.16 -4.25
N LEU A 17 24.14 0.51 -4.56
CA LEU A 17 24.60 1.90 -4.64
C LEU A 17 25.14 2.20 -6.04
N SER A 18 25.12 3.48 -6.42
CA SER A 18 25.78 3.92 -7.66
C SER A 18 27.30 3.90 -7.51
N PRO A 19 28.07 3.80 -8.63
CA PRO A 19 29.53 3.88 -8.58
C PRO A 19 30.02 5.18 -7.93
N GLY A 20 30.97 5.06 -7.01
CA GLY A 20 31.59 6.19 -6.33
C GLY A 20 32.01 5.88 -4.90
N PRO A 21 32.52 6.90 -4.16
CA PRO A 21 32.81 6.77 -2.75
C PRO A 21 31.52 6.47 -1.96
N VAL A 22 31.55 5.41 -1.16
CA VAL A 22 30.42 5.01 -0.30
C VAL A 22 30.64 5.54 1.09
N GLN A 23 29.75 6.43 1.52
CA GLN A 23 29.70 6.88 2.91
C GLN A 23 29.04 5.79 3.76
N LEU A 24 29.76 5.30 4.77
CA LEU A 24 29.21 4.44 5.79
C LEU A 24 29.07 5.22 7.09
N THR A 25 27.85 5.31 7.61
CA THR A 25 27.51 6.00 8.84
C THR A 25 27.00 5.02 9.87
N VAL A 26 27.45 5.15 11.11
CA VAL A 26 27.03 4.34 12.26
C VAL A 26 26.50 5.26 13.35
N VAL A 27 25.37 4.85 13.93
CA VAL A 27 24.77 5.48 15.10
C VAL A 27 24.85 4.48 16.26
N LEU A 28 25.47 4.91 17.36
CA LEU A 28 25.56 4.15 18.60
C LEU A 28 24.82 4.89 19.71
N GLU A 29 23.67 4.37 20.15
CA GLU A 29 22.95 4.88 21.32
C GLU A 29 23.50 4.20 22.59
N VAL A 30 23.97 4.99 23.55
CA VAL A 30 24.56 4.51 24.82
C VAL A 30 23.87 5.18 26.02
N PRO A 31 23.86 4.56 27.21
CA PRO A 31 23.39 5.24 28.42
C PRO A 31 24.16 6.54 28.67
N LYS A 32 23.48 7.60 29.10
CA LYS A 32 24.09 8.94 29.25
C LYS A 32 25.29 8.98 30.19
N ILE A 33 25.33 8.10 31.21
CA ILE A 33 26.48 7.90 32.11
C ILE A 33 27.77 7.45 31.38
N HIS A 34 27.64 6.92 30.16
CA HIS A 34 28.75 6.47 29.33
C HIS A 34 29.04 7.43 28.17
N ASN A 35 28.50 8.65 28.18
CA ASN A 35 28.73 9.64 27.13
C ASN A 35 30.19 10.08 27.05
N GLU A 36 30.88 10.18 28.20
CA GLU A 36 32.26 10.65 28.30
C GLU A 36 33.30 9.56 27.97
N ASN A 37 32.84 8.33 27.70
CA ASN A 37 33.72 7.24 27.30
C ASN A 37 34.26 7.49 25.88
N LEU A 38 35.50 7.08 25.62
CA LEU A 38 36.15 7.14 24.30
C LEU A 38 35.71 5.97 23.41
N TRP A 39 34.43 5.92 23.05
CA TRP A 39 33.88 4.85 22.25
C TRP A 39 34.59 4.73 20.90
N GLU A 40 34.95 3.49 20.55
CA GLU A 40 35.51 3.14 19.26
C GLU A 40 34.55 2.22 18.52
N VAL A 41 34.34 2.51 17.24
CA VAL A 41 33.58 1.68 16.31
C VAL A 41 34.48 1.36 15.13
N GLU A 42 34.46 0.12 14.68
CA GLU A 42 35.22 -0.36 13.53
C GLU A 42 34.34 -1.18 12.59
N ILE A 43 34.57 -1.01 11.30
CA ILE A 43 34.09 -1.92 10.27
C ILE A 43 35.09 -3.06 10.18
N TRP A 44 34.58 -4.28 10.25
CA TRP A 44 35.28 -5.48 9.82
C TRP A 44 34.64 -5.88 8.49
N GLY A 45 35.38 -5.82 7.38
CA GLY A 45 34.80 -6.03 6.07
C GLY A 45 35.76 -6.53 5.01
N SER A 46 35.20 -7.18 3.99
CA SER A 46 35.86 -7.56 2.75
C SER A 46 35.34 -6.64 1.65
N ILE A 47 36.23 -5.84 1.05
CA ILE A 47 35.93 -4.91 -0.03
C ILE A 47 36.50 -5.47 -1.33
N ASP A 48 35.70 -5.54 -2.38
CA ASP A 48 36.10 -6.03 -3.71
C ASP A 48 36.81 -7.40 -3.66
N ARG A 49 36.25 -8.33 -2.87
CA ARG A 49 36.74 -9.71 -2.65
C ARG A 49 38.14 -9.79 -2.03
N SER A 50 38.62 -8.72 -1.41
CA SER A 50 39.85 -8.74 -0.60
C SER A 50 39.67 -9.54 0.70
N THR A 51 40.80 -9.87 1.36
CA THR A 51 40.76 -10.44 2.71
C THR A 51 40.09 -9.48 3.68
N TRP A 52 39.31 -10.00 4.61
CA TRP A 52 38.67 -9.19 5.64
C TRP A 52 39.70 -8.34 6.40
N ALA A 53 39.41 -7.05 6.51
CA ALA A 53 40.28 -6.08 7.15
C ALA A 53 39.48 -5.12 8.05
N VAL A 54 40.20 -4.47 8.96
CA VAL A 54 39.64 -3.44 9.84
C VAL A 54 39.69 -2.10 9.13
N HIS A 55 38.56 -1.40 9.09
CA HIS A 55 38.45 -0.02 8.66
C HIS A 55 37.92 0.81 9.82
N LYS A 56 38.71 1.80 10.27
CA LYS A 56 38.35 2.66 11.40
C LYS A 56 37.29 3.67 10.98
N LEU A 57 36.31 3.90 11.85
CA LEU A 57 35.41 5.04 11.73
C LEU A 57 35.91 6.20 12.59
N GLN A 58 35.62 7.42 12.15
CA GLN A 58 35.87 8.63 12.90
C GLN A 58 34.56 9.15 13.48
N SER A 59 34.61 9.81 14.64
CA SER A 59 33.45 10.52 15.18
C SER A 59 33.06 11.61 14.19
N CYS A 60 31.77 11.73 13.87
CA CYS A 60 31.28 12.77 12.97
C CYS A 60 31.40 14.17 13.61
N ASP A 61 31.66 15.19 12.78
CA ASP A 61 31.40 16.57 13.19
C ASP A 61 29.88 16.80 13.26
N LEU A 62 29.45 17.73 14.14
CA LEU A 62 28.04 18.08 14.38
C LEU A 62 27.23 18.39 13.10
N ASN A 63 27.90 18.85 12.03
CA ASN A 63 27.26 19.20 10.76
C ASN A 63 26.87 17.98 9.88
N PHE A 64 27.38 16.79 10.21
CA PHE A 64 27.19 15.56 9.42
C PHE A 64 26.48 14.45 10.21
N GLU A 65 25.84 14.81 11.32
CA GLU A 65 25.08 13.86 12.12
C GLU A 65 23.73 13.51 11.45
N PRO A 66 23.34 12.23 11.45
CA PRO A 66 21.98 11.82 11.12
C PRO A 66 20.93 12.64 11.85
N VAL A 67 19.92 13.09 11.12
CA VAL A 67 18.83 13.88 11.71
C VAL A 67 17.99 12.99 12.61
N SER A 68 17.94 13.32 13.90
CA SER A 68 17.00 12.71 14.84
C SER A 68 15.73 13.56 14.92
N LEU A 69 14.59 12.96 14.59
CA LEU A 69 13.27 13.58 14.76
C LEU A 69 12.60 13.17 16.08
N ARG A 70 13.32 12.49 16.96
CA ARG A 70 12.79 12.06 18.27
C ARG A 70 12.92 13.17 19.30
N ASN A 71 12.05 13.11 20.31
CA ASN A 71 12.22 13.95 21.49
C ASN A 71 13.48 13.53 22.26
N PRO A 72 14.27 14.48 22.78
CA PRO A 72 15.49 14.16 23.54
C PRO A 72 15.21 13.22 24.71
N SER A 73 15.98 12.14 24.81
CA SER A 73 15.89 11.22 25.95
C SER A 73 16.71 11.73 27.13
N SER A 74 16.20 11.56 28.35
CA SER A 74 16.94 11.86 29.58
C SER A 74 17.96 10.76 29.93
N SER A 75 17.82 9.55 29.38
CA SER A 75 18.56 8.35 29.81
C SER A 75 19.65 7.87 28.83
N VAL A 76 19.56 8.24 27.56
CA VAL A 76 20.51 7.83 26.51
C VAL A 76 21.09 9.03 25.77
N THR A 77 22.29 8.85 25.24
CA THR A 77 22.99 9.77 24.33
C THR A 77 23.30 9.02 23.04
N THR A 78 23.44 9.76 21.95
CA THR A 78 23.71 9.19 20.62
C THR A 78 25.09 9.62 20.16
N LEU A 79 25.88 8.65 19.72
CA LEU A 79 27.23 8.87 19.18
C LEU A 79 27.22 8.53 17.69
N HIS A 80 27.89 9.35 16.90
CA HIS A 80 27.88 9.27 15.44
C HIS A 80 29.28 9.00 14.92
N PHE A 81 29.40 7.98 14.07
CA PHE A 81 30.66 7.60 13.46
C PHE A 81 30.48 7.49 11.96
N SER A 82 31.48 7.86 11.18
CA SER A 82 31.44 7.63 9.74
C SER A 82 32.82 7.37 9.14
N THR A 83 32.81 6.82 7.93
CA THR A 83 33.98 6.69 7.07
C THR A 83 33.54 6.61 5.62
N THR A 84 34.46 6.87 4.70
CA THR A 84 34.22 6.74 3.27
C THR A 84 35.02 5.56 2.74
N LEU A 85 34.34 4.62 2.09
CA LEU A 85 34.95 3.44 1.46
C LEU A 85 34.93 3.60 -0.05
N CYS A 86 36.01 3.22 -0.72
CA CYS A 86 36.02 3.07 -2.17
C CYS A 86 35.67 1.63 -2.50
N ILE A 87 34.48 1.40 -3.05
CA ILE A 87 33.98 0.08 -3.42
C ILE A 87 33.79 0.09 -4.94
N SER A 88 34.43 -0.83 -5.64
CA SER A 88 34.41 -0.90 -7.11
C SER A 88 33.30 -1.84 -7.60
N SER A 89 33.06 -2.93 -6.88
CA SER A 89 32.07 -3.95 -7.22
C SER A 89 31.18 -4.31 -6.04
N GLU A 90 31.74 -4.73 -4.91
CA GLU A 90 30.96 -5.27 -3.80
C GLU A 90 31.71 -5.16 -2.48
N ALA A 91 30.97 -5.14 -1.38
CA ALA A 91 31.56 -5.28 -0.05
C ALA A 91 30.66 -6.09 0.87
N ARG A 92 31.29 -6.92 1.71
CA ARG A 92 30.67 -7.57 2.88
C ARG A 92 31.23 -6.95 4.13
N PHE A 93 30.38 -6.60 5.08
CA PHE A 93 30.86 -5.99 6.31
C PHE A 93 30.00 -6.30 7.53
N THR A 94 30.63 -6.26 8.68
CA THR A 94 29.99 -6.23 9.99
C THR A 94 30.65 -5.14 10.84
N LEU A 95 30.12 -4.89 12.03
CA LEU A 95 30.61 -3.86 12.93
C LEU A 95 31.05 -4.46 14.26
N ARG A 96 32.04 -3.83 14.88
CA ARG A 96 32.40 -4.06 16.28
C ARG A 96 32.63 -2.74 16.99
N PHE A 97 32.40 -2.72 18.30
CA PHE A 97 32.52 -1.51 19.10
C PHE A 97 33.01 -1.81 20.51
N ARG A 98 33.63 -0.81 21.17
CA ARG A 98 34.07 -0.88 22.57
C ARG A 98 34.04 0.49 23.24
N ARG A 99 34.04 0.53 24.57
CA ARG A 99 33.92 1.78 25.37
C ARG A 99 35.20 2.60 25.40
N GLY A 100 36.36 1.99 25.20
CA GLY A 100 37.64 2.68 25.23
C GLY A 100 38.82 1.74 24.99
N TYR A 101 40.00 2.35 24.95
CA TYR A 101 41.26 1.64 24.74
C TYR A 101 41.52 0.62 25.85
N GLY A 102 41.71 -0.64 25.48
CA GLY A 102 41.96 -1.76 26.41
C GLY A 102 40.72 -2.60 26.74
N ASP A 103 39.51 -2.12 26.41
CA ASP A 103 38.28 -2.91 26.59
C ASP A 103 38.10 -3.96 25.48
N VAL A 104 37.35 -5.02 25.81
CA VAL A 104 36.99 -6.09 24.88
C VAL A 104 36.03 -5.57 23.80
N TRP A 105 36.27 -5.97 22.55
CA TRP A 105 35.37 -5.68 21.45
C TRP A 105 34.08 -6.48 21.55
N SER A 106 32.95 -5.80 21.38
CA SER A 106 31.64 -6.42 21.18
C SER A 106 31.31 -6.43 19.69
N TRP A 107 30.79 -7.55 19.18
CA TRP A 107 30.33 -7.65 17.80
C TRP A 107 28.88 -7.20 17.66
N ALA A 108 28.58 -6.53 16.53
CA ALA A 108 27.23 -6.10 16.21
C ALA A 108 26.25 -7.26 16.17
N ARG A 109 26.66 -8.42 15.65
CA ARG A 109 25.83 -9.62 15.59
C ARG A 109 25.36 -10.07 16.97
N ASP A 110 26.22 -10.01 17.98
CA ASP A 110 25.89 -10.45 19.35
C ASP A 110 24.89 -9.51 20.04
N VAL A 111 24.84 -8.24 19.61
CA VAL A 111 24.03 -7.19 20.22
C VAL A 111 22.72 -6.96 19.45
N THR A 112 22.79 -6.99 18.13
CA THR A 112 21.67 -6.68 17.23
C THR A 112 21.04 -7.93 16.62
N GLY A 113 21.74 -9.06 16.59
CA GLY A 113 21.29 -10.27 15.88
C GLY A 113 21.31 -10.16 14.35
N TYR A 114 21.74 -9.04 13.78
CA TYR A 114 21.81 -8.89 12.32
C TYR A 114 23.00 -9.65 11.73
N ASP A 115 22.77 -10.22 10.55
CA ASP A 115 23.81 -10.72 9.66
C ASP A 115 24.65 -9.58 9.08
N ASP A 116 25.69 -9.93 8.34
CA ASP A 116 26.57 -8.96 7.68
C ASP A 116 25.79 -8.12 6.65
N GLY A 117 26.15 -6.85 6.52
CA GLY A 117 25.68 -5.99 5.44
C GLY A 117 26.37 -6.35 4.13
N TYR A 118 25.63 -6.26 3.03
CA TYR A 118 26.14 -6.48 1.68
C TYR A 118 25.94 -5.21 0.84
N ILE A 119 27.00 -4.71 0.24
CA ILE A 119 26.95 -3.59 -0.70
C ILE A 119 27.24 -4.13 -2.08
N VAL A 120 26.41 -3.77 -3.05
CA VAL A 120 26.67 -3.99 -4.48
C VAL A 120 26.67 -2.66 -5.21
N VAL A 121 27.68 -2.46 -6.03
CA VAL A 121 27.78 -1.29 -6.90
C VAL A 121 27.07 -1.62 -8.21
N SER A 122 26.02 -0.87 -8.51
CA SER A 122 25.28 -1.04 -9.76
C SER A 122 26.19 -0.74 -10.95
N GLN A 123 26.10 -1.57 -11.98
CA GLN A 123 26.79 -1.34 -13.25
C GLN A 123 25.76 -0.94 -14.32
N PRO A 124 25.48 0.36 -14.48
CA PRO A 124 24.52 0.84 -15.47
C PRO A 124 25.08 0.67 -16.89
N GLY A 125 24.86 -0.51 -17.47
CA GLY A 125 25.12 -0.81 -18.87
C GLY A 125 23.82 -0.99 -19.65
N ALA A 126 23.89 -0.87 -20.99
CA ALA A 126 22.76 -1.23 -21.85
C ALA A 126 22.42 -2.71 -21.67
N LEU A 127 21.13 -3.03 -21.54
CA LEU A 127 20.66 -4.41 -21.40
C LEU A 127 20.28 -5.06 -22.74
N ASP A 128 20.34 -4.30 -23.84
CA ASP A 128 19.82 -4.73 -25.16
C ASP A 128 20.43 -6.07 -25.62
N ASP A 129 21.74 -6.26 -25.42
CA ASP A 129 22.46 -7.48 -25.78
C ASP A 129 22.51 -8.55 -24.67
N SER A 130 21.87 -8.32 -23.53
CA SER A 130 21.90 -9.29 -22.42
C SER A 130 21.12 -10.57 -22.80
N PRO A 131 21.69 -11.78 -22.61
CA PRO A 131 20.97 -13.02 -22.87
C PRO A 131 19.83 -13.23 -21.85
N LEU A 132 18.90 -14.12 -22.16
CA LEU A 132 17.90 -14.58 -21.19
C LEU A 132 18.61 -15.12 -19.94
N PRO A 133 18.32 -14.62 -18.73
CA PRO A 133 19.07 -14.96 -17.51
C PRO A 133 18.65 -16.33 -16.92
N LEU A 134 18.28 -17.29 -17.76
CA LEU A 134 17.80 -18.62 -17.39
C LEU A 134 18.65 -19.70 -18.09
N PRO A 135 19.89 -19.94 -17.63
CA PRO A 135 20.84 -20.84 -18.31
C PRO A 135 20.42 -22.32 -18.29
N GLU A 136 19.53 -22.69 -17.38
CA GLU A 136 19.03 -24.06 -17.18
C GLU A 136 17.69 -24.33 -17.90
N LEU A 137 17.21 -23.38 -18.71
CA LEU A 137 15.95 -23.52 -19.42
C LEU A 137 16.01 -24.68 -20.43
N SER A 138 15.10 -25.65 -20.30
CA SER A 138 15.07 -26.83 -21.16
C SER A 138 14.65 -26.52 -22.60
N SER A 139 14.99 -27.40 -23.54
CA SER A 139 14.68 -27.22 -24.96
C SER A 139 13.19 -27.37 -25.32
N GLU A 140 12.32 -27.71 -24.36
CA GLU A 140 10.87 -27.77 -24.59
C GLU A 140 10.21 -26.38 -24.64
N TRP A 141 10.90 -25.36 -24.14
CA TRP A 141 10.43 -23.98 -24.10
C TRP A 141 10.68 -23.26 -25.41
N VAL A 142 9.70 -22.48 -25.85
CA VAL A 142 9.84 -21.52 -26.94
C VAL A 142 10.10 -20.15 -26.33
N ILE A 143 11.24 -19.54 -26.66
CA ILE A 143 11.61 -18.20 -26.19
C ILE A 143 11.21 -17.19 -27.25
N ARG A 144 10.52 -16.12 -26.84
CA ARG A 144 10.21 -14.96 -27.69
C ARG A 144 10.70 -13.68 -27.05
N ASP A 145 11.60 -12.97 -27.70
CA ASP A 145 11.91 -11.58 -27.34
C ASP A 145 10.69 -10.68 -27.55
N ARG A 146 10.47 -9.78 -26.60
CA ARG A 146 9.39 -8.77 -26.64
C ARG A 146 9.99 -7.39 -26.44
N ALA A 147 9.38 -6.38 -27.06
CA ALA A 147 9.75 -5.01 -26.83
C ALA A 147 9.30 -4.60 -25.41
N SER A 148 10.21 -4.04 -24.62
CA SER A 148 9.86 -3.49 -23.32
C SER A 148 9.26 -2.09 -23.45
N GLN A 149 8.19 -1.82 -22.70
CA GLN A 149 7.60 -0.49 -22.56
C GLN A 149 8.23 0.33 -21.42
N THR A 150 9.13 -0.28 -20.63
CA THR A 150 9.79 0.37 -19.50
C THR A 150 11.27 0.61 -19.80
N PRO A 151 11.79 1.84 -19.64
CA PRO A 151 13.20 2.14 -19.88
C PRO A 151 14.16 1.26 -19.06
N GLY A 152 15.29 0.90 -19.66
CA GLY A 152 16.36 0.16 -18.97
C GLY A 152 15.96 -1.25 -18.55
N THR A 153 15.09 -1.90 -19.33
CA THR A 153 14.67 -3.29 -19.09
C THR A 153 14.61 -4.10 -20.38
N LYS A 154 14.77 -5.41 -20.27
CA LYS A 154 14.57 -6.39 -21.35
C LYS A 154 13.45 -7.36 -20.96
N LEU A 155 12.71 -7.87 -21.95
CA LEU A 155 11.53 -8.70 -21.75
C LEU A 155 11.53 -9.89 -22.71
N TRP A 156 11.18 -11.05 -22.16
CA TRP A 156 10.92 -12.27 -22.89
C TRP A 156 9.59 -12.87 -22.47
N ALA A 157 8.94 -13.54 -23.42
CA ALA A 157 7.89 -14.50 -23.15
C ALA A 157 8.46 -15.90 -23.39
N ILE A 158 8.49 -16.75 -22.37
CA ILE A 158 8.80 -18.18 -22.52
C ILE A 158 7.48 -18.97 -22.53
N GLU A 159 7.32 -19.80 -23.54
CA GLU A 159 6.07 -20.49 -23.84
C GLU A 159 6.26 -22.00 -23.86
N VAL A 160 5.26 -22.74 -23.37
CA VAL A 160 5.26 -24.20 -23.42
C VAL A 160 3.86 -24.74 -23.71
N GLY A 161 3.79 -25.78 -24.55
CA GLY A 161 2.52 -26.39 -24.94
C GLY A 161 1.92 -27.29 -23.85
N LEU A 162 0.59 -27.28 -23.75
CA LEU A 162 -0.23 -28.11 -22.86
C LEU A 162 -1.18 -29.02 -23.65
N GLY A 163 -1.52 -30.16 -23.03
CA GLY A 163 -2.57 -31.05 -23.51
C GLY A 163 -3.97 -30.44 -23.39
N ALA A 164 -4.96 -31.13 -23.97
CA ALA A 164 -6.38 -30.82 -23.79
C ALA A 164 -6.96 -31.58 -22.58
N ALA A 165 -7.91 -30.97 -21.88
CA ALA A 165 -8.75 -31.62 -20.90
C ALA A 165 -9.61 -32.73 -21.56
N HIS A 166 -9.77 -33.86 -20.87
CA HIS A 166 -10.52 -35.01 -21.34
C HIS A 166 -11.43 -35.56 -20.23
N ASN A 167 -12.69 -35.86 -20.55
CA ASN A 167 -13.70 -36.38 -19.58
C ASN A 167 -13.72 -35.62 -18.24
N ASN A 168 -13.86 -34.28 -18.30
CA ASN A 168 -13.83 -33.36 -17.15
C ASN A 168 -12.52 -33.34 -16.34
N THR A 169 -11.50 -34.11 -16.71
CA THR A 169 -10.18 -34.08 -16.09
C THR A 169 -9.31 -33.02 -16.79
N PRO A 170 -8.66 -32.10 -16.06
CA PRO A 170 -7.77 -31.12 -16.66
C PRO A 170 -6.49 -31.77 -17.19
N ALA A 171 -5.84 -31.12 -18.16
CA ALA A 171 -4.45 -31.46 -18.50
C ALA A 171 -3.50 -30.69 -17.57
N LEU A 172 -2.55 -31.41 -16.95
CA LEU A 172 -1.54 -30.82 -16.07
C LEU A 172 -0.17 -30.87 -16.73
N LYS A 173 0.63 -29.83 -16.54
CA LYS A 173 2.02 -29.80 -16.99
C LYS A 173 2.92 -29.17 -15.94
N CYS A 174 4.04 -29.82 -15.65
CA CYS A 174 5.17 -29.23 -14.94
C CYS A 174 6.34 -29.08 -15.93
N ALA A 175 6.98 -27.91 -15.95
CA ALA A 175 8.11 -27.63 -16.83
C ALA A 175 9.18 -26.84 -16.08
N VAL A 176 10.42 -27.32 -16.09
CA VAL A 176 11.53 -26.71 -15.34
C VAL A 176 11.99 -25.42 -16.03
N ILE A 177 12.17 -24.37 -15.24
CA ILE A 177 12.74 -23.08 -15.68
C ILE A 177 14.20 -22.96 -15.22
N GLY A 178 14.48 -23.41 -13.99
CA GLY A 178 15.82 -23.42 -13.39
C GLY A 178 16.13 -22.22 -12.50
N LYS A 179 17.39 -22.04 -12.13
CA LYS A 179 17.86 -20.91 -11.32
C LYS A 179 18.22 -19.68 -12.17
N PRO A 180 17.67 -18.48 -11.89
CA PRO A 180 18.12 -17.25 -12.53
C PRO A 180 19.62 -17.03 -12.34
N TRP A 181 20.34 -16.80 -13.44
CA TRP A 181 21.80 -16.70 -13.53
C TRP A 181 22.60 -17.89 -12.97
N GLY A 182 21.95 -19.00 -12.61
CA GLY A 182 22.55 -20.10 -11.82
C GLY A 182 22.75 -19.76 -10.34
N THR A 183 22.96 -18.49 -9.98
CA THR A 183 23.08 -18.00 -8.59
C THR A 183 22.59 -16.56 -8.45
N PHE A 184 22.10 -16.21 -7.26
CA PHE A 184 21.57 -14.90 -6.91
C PHE A 184 21.78 -14.65 -5.40
N LEU A 185 21.63 -13.39 -4.97
CA LEU A 185 21.82 -12.98 -3.57
C LEU A 185 20.55 -13.10 -2.74
N ARG A 186 19.42 -12.69 -3.34
CA ARG A 186 18.12 -12.62 -2.67
C ARG A 186 17.00 -12.96 -3.65
N TRP A 187 15.90 -13.45 -3.10
CA TRP A 187 14.66 -13.65 -3.85
C TRP A 187 13.43 -13.20 -3.06
N PHE A 188 12.38 -12.85 -3.80
CA PHE A 188 11.06 -12.46 -3.32
C PHE A 188 10.01 -13.14 -4.19
N ALA A 189 8.93 -13.66 -3.61
CA ALA A 189 7.79 -14.20 -4.34
C ALA A 189 6.46 -13.75 -3.73
N LEU A 190 5.45 -13.62 -4.58
CA LEU A 190 4.05 -13.54 -4.17
C LEU A 190 3.39 -14.89 -4.39
N VAL A 191 3.11 -15.58 -3.29
CA VAL A 191 2.50 -16.90 -3.25
C VAL A 191 1.02 -16.83 -2.95
N ARG A 192 0.26 -17.83 -3.37
CA ARG A 192 -1.13 -18.07 -3.00
C ARG A 192 -1.19 -18.55 -1.55
N HIS A 193 -0.88 -17.66 -0.61
CA HIS A 193 -0.80 -17.92 0.83
C HIS A 193 -1.99 -18.72 1.36
N LYS A 194 -3.18 -18.41 0.83
CA LYS A 194 -4.38 -19.27 0.86
C LYS A 194 -5.03 -19.19 -0.51
N SER A 195 -5.99 -20.07 -0.80
CA SER A 195 -6.76 -20.02 -2.05
C SER A 195 -7.26 -18.61 -2.45
N PRO A 196 -7.74 -17.73 -1.54
CA PRO A 196 -8.11 -16.36 -1.88
C PRO A 196 -7.01 -15.30 -1.88
N TRP A 197 -5.87 -15.55 -1.23
CA TRP A 197 -4.94 -14.48 -0.83
C TRP A 197 -3.55 -14.70 -1.39
N LEU A 198 -2.97 -13.60 -1.86
CA LEU A 198 -1.53 -13.50 -2.03
C LEU A 198 -0.85 -13.27 -0.68
N GLY A 199 0.39 -13.74 -0.57
CA GLY A 199 1.26 -13.39 0.52
C GLY A 199 2.73 -13.47 0.15
N PRO A 200 3.61 -12.77 0.86
CA PRO A 200 5.00 -12.62 0.46
C PRO A 200 5.86 -13.78 0.98
N ARG A 201 6.88 -14.17 0.21
CA ARG A 201 7.95 -15.10 0.60
C ARG A 201 9.29 -14.53 0.17
N HIS A 202 10.33 -14.79 0.97
CA HIS A 202 11.66 -14.26 0.73
C HIS A 202 12.71 -15.30 1.07
N GLY A 203 13.91 -15.11 0.53
CA GLY A 203 15.07 -15.87 0.96
C GLY A 203 16.35 -15.37 0.31
N LYS A 204 17.40 -16.16 0.47
CA LYS A 204 18.78 -15.82 0.06
C LYS A 204 19.14 -16.51 -1.27
N THR A 205 19.88 -17.62 -1.22
CA THR A 205 20.49 -18.26 -2.41
C THR A 205 19.72 -19.47 -2.96
N ASP A 206 18.81 -20.04 -2.17
CA ASP A 206 17.99 -21.19 -2.59
C ASP A 206 16.52 -20.84 -2.43
N VAL A 207 15.73 -21.15 -3.46
CA VAL A 207 14.29 -20.92 -3.43
C VAL A 207 13.60 -22.03 -2.68
N TYR A 208 12.69 -21.65 -1.79
CA TYR A 208 11.75 -22.54 -1.14
C TYR A 208 10.37 -21.90 -1.16
N LEU A 209 9.40 -22.56 -1.79
CA LEU A 209 8.02 -22.09 -1.86
C LEU A 209 7.12 -23.11 -1.17
N ASP A 210 6.49 -22.70 -0.06
CA ASP A 210 5.49 -23.50 0.65
C ASP A 210 4.12 -23.52 -0.06
N GLN A 211 3.92 -22.62 -1.02
CA GLN A 211 2.68 -22.44 -1.79
C GLN A 211 3.00 -22.00 -3.22
N ASP A 212 2.03 -22.17 -4.10
CA ASP A 212 2.12 -21.78 -5.52
C ASP A 212 2.32 -20.28 -5.69
N ALA A 213 3.37 -19.86 -6.40
CA ALA A 213 3.68 -18.46 -6.69
C ALA A 213 3.05 -17.95 -7.98
N ILE A 214 2.53 -16.72 -7.97
CA ILE A 214 2.12 -16.02 -9.20
C ILE A 214 3.32 -15.27 -9.81
N MET A 215 4.18 -14.75 -8.95
CA MET A 215 5.34 -13.95 -9.33
C MET A 215 6.55 -14.29 -8.46
N CYS A 216 7.73 -14.38 -9.06
CA CYS A 216 9.02 -14.48 -8.37
C CYS A 216 9.97 -13.40 -8.86
N SER A 217 10.85 -12.90 -8.00
CA SER A 217 11.88 -11.94 -8.34
C SER A 217 13.20 -12.26 -7.65
N PHE A 218 14.31 -11.94 -8.31
CA PHE A 218 15.66 -12.31 -7.91
C PHE A 218 16.60 -11.12 -8.08
N GLN A 219 17.53 -10.94 -7.15
CA GLN A 219 18.60 -9.93 -7.22
C GLN A 219 19.96 -10.60 -7.30
N ASN A 220 20.82 -10.18 -8.24
CA ASN A 220 22.18 -10.69 -8.38
C ASN A 220 23.25 -9.78 -7.75
N GLU A 221 24.51 -10.21 -7.83
CA GLU A 221 25.70 -9.50 -7.35
C GLU A 221 26.01 -8.18 -8.09
N ARG A 222 25.30 -7.87 -9.18
CA ARG A 222 25.44 -6.63 -9.95
C ARG A 222 24.34 -5.61 -9.66
N GLY A 223 23.46 -5.91 -8.69
CA GLY A 223 22.28 -5.11 -8.39
C GLY A 223 21.21 -5.17 -9.49
N GLN A 224 21.25 -6.17 -10.37
CA GLN A 224 20.22 -6.39 -11.39
C GLN A 224 19.10 -7.26 -10.82
N HIS A 225 17.91 -7.09 -11.40
CA HIS A 225 16.69 -7.75 -10.99
C HIS A 225 16.11 -8.55 -12.14
N VAL A 226 15.70 -9.79 -11.85
CA VAL A 226 14.85 -10.58 -12.74
C VAL A 226 13.49 -10.74 -12.10
N VAL A 227 12.42 -10.61 -12.89
CA VAL A 227 11.04 -10.88 -12.47
C VAL A 227 10.44 -11.92 -13.41
N LEU A 228 9.88 -12.98 -12.83
CA LEU A 228 9.09 -14.00 -13.52
C LEU A 228 7.63 -13.84 -13.10
N LEU A 229 6.74 -13.75 -14.08
CA LEU A 229 5.29 -13.68 -13.88
C LEU A 229 4.62 -14.81 -14.66
N ALA A 230 3.96 -15.74 -13.95
CA ALA A 230 3.16 -16.78 -14.58
C ALA A 230 1.79 -16.19 -14.98
N VAL A 231 1.56 -16.08 -16.30
CA VAL A 231 0.34 -15.44 -16.82
C VAL A 231 -0.73 -16.49 -17.03
N THR A 232 -1.90 -16.29 -16.40
CA THR A 232 -3.09 -17.11 -16.65
C THR A 232 -3.87 -16.51 -17.81
N ARG A 233 -4.02 -17.27 -18.90
CA ARG A 233 -4.58 -16.79 -20.17
C ARG A 233 -5.92 -17.46 -20.48
N ASP A 234 -6.81 -16.69 -21.12
CA ASP A 234 -8.11 -17.12 -21.67
C ASP A 234 -9.05 -17.75 -20.63
N ASN A 235 -8.74 -17.64 -19.33
CA ASN A 235 -9.40 -18.31 -18.19
C ASN A 235 -9.45 -19.84 -18.25
N LEU A 236 -8.80 -20.43 -19.25
CA LEU A 236 -8.77 -21.87 -19.48
C LEU A 236 -7.43 -22.49 -19.10
N VAL A 237 -6.38 -21.66 -18.94
CA VAL A 237 -5.04 -22.11 -18.60
C VAL A 237 -4.56 -21.36 -17.37
N GLU A 238 -4.61 -22.01 -16.23
CA GLU A 238 -4.01 -21.53 -15.00
C GLU A 238 -2.53 -21.84 -14.99
N SER A 239 -1.72 -20.90 -14.49
CA SER A 239 -0.27 -21.05 -14.43
C SER A 239 0.28 -20.41 -13.17
N VAL A 240 1.14 -21.17 -12.48
CA VAL A 240 1.80 -20.78 -11.23
C VAL A 240 3.24 -21.31 -11.23
N LEU A 241 4.07 -20.77 -10.35
CA LEU A 241 5.47 -21.13 -10.18
C LEU A 241 5.64 -21.92 -8.88
N ARG A 242 6.48 -22.95 -8.90
CA ARG A 242 6.89 -23.74 -7.74
C ARG A 242 8.41 -23.81 -7.70
N ASP A 243 8.97 -24.11 -6.54
CA ASP A 243 10.38 -24.44 -6.42
C ASP A 243 10.66 -25.85 -6.97
N THR A 244 11.92 -26.08 -7.33
CA THR A 244 12.46 -27.40 -7.64
C THR A 244 13.29 -27.92 -6.46
N PRO A 245 13.49 -29.25 -6.33
CA PRO A 245 14.39 -29.80 -5.31
C PRO A 245 15.83 -29.29 -5.39
N SER A 246 16.25 -28.78 -6.56
CA SER A 246 17.57 -28.16 -6.76
C SER A 246 17.63 -26.69 -6.32
N GLY A 247 16.53 -26.10 -5.82
CA GLY A 247 16.41 -24.70 -5.40
C GLY A 247 16.14 -23.71 -6.54
N GLY A 248 15.73 -24.20 -7.72
CA GLY A 248 15.33 -23.38 -8.87
C GLY A 248 13.81 -23.21 -8.97
N ILE A 249 13.34 -22.69 -10.10
CA ILE A 249 11.91 -22.50 -10.38
C ILE A 249 11.42 -23.48 -11.45
N GLN A 250 10.17 -23.90 -11.33
CA GLN A 250 9.43 -24.60 -12.36
C GLN A 250 8.02 -24.04 -12.49
N LEU A 251 7.48 -24.10 -13.70
CA LEU A 251 6.07 -23.84 -13.97
C LEU A 251 5.24 -25.06 -13.55
N HIS A 252 4.10 -24.80 -12.92
CA HIS A 252 2.98 -25.74 -12.81
C HIS A 252 1.76 -25.11 -13.49
N ALA A 253 1.21 -25.81 -14.49
CA ALA A 253 0.10 -25.30 -15.27
C ALA A 253 -1.02 -26.32 -15.40
N ARG A 254 -2.25 -25.82 -15.39
CA ARG A 254 -3.50 -26.57 -15.52
C ARG A 254 -4.26 -26.02 -16.72
N SER A 255 -4.59 -26.88 -17.67
CA SER A 255 -5.49 -26.54 -18.78
C SER A 255 -6.83 -27.23 -18.62
N ASP A 256 -7.88 -26.42 -18.55
CA ASP A 256 -9.27 -26.86 -18.62
C ASP A 256 -9.79 -26.83 -20.06
N SER A 257 -9.02 -26.37 -21.06
CA SER A 257 -9.42 -26.30 -22.47
C SER A 257 -9.70 -27.67 -23.08
N THR A 258 -10.68 -27.77 -23.99
CA THR A 258 -10.91 -29.00 -24.79
C THR A 258 -9.97 -29.13 -26.00
N ARG A 259 -9.07 -28.17 -26.18
CA ARG A 259 -8.04 -28.13 -27.24
C ARG A 259 -6.67 -27.97 -26.61
N HIS A 260 -5.63 -28.36 -27.33
CA HIS A 260 -4.26 -28.02 -26.95
C HIS A 260 -4.13 -26.52 -26.73
N ALA A 261 -3.40 -26.17 -25.67
CA ALA A 261 -3.22 -24.79 -25.26
C ALA A 261 -1.72 -24.49 -25.10
N THR A 262 -1.39 -23.22 -24.90
CA THR A 262 -0.04 -22.76 -24.57
C THR A 262 -0.14 -21.91 -23.32
N THR A 263 0.85 -22.03 -22.45
CA THR A 263 1.03 -21.11 -21.32
C THR A 263 2.29 -20.29 -21.49
N THR A 264 2.31 -19.13 -20.84
CA THR A 264 3.35 -18.13 -20.94
C THR A 264 3.83 -17.73 -19.55
N VAL A 265 5.15 -17.72 -19.38
CA VAL A 265 5.81 -17.02 -18.27
C VAL A 265 6.53 -15.81 -18.87
N LEU A 266 6.23 -14.63 -18.35
CA LEU A 266 6.94 -13.40 -18.70
C LEU A 266 8.18 -13.28 -17.83
N VAL A 267 9.31 -12.97 -18.46
CA VAL A 267 10.60 -12.81 -17.78
C VAL A 267 11.13 -11.43 -18.14
N SER A 268 11.38 -10.59 -17.15
CA SER A 268 12.06 -9.31 -17.36
C SER A 268 13.40 -9.25 -16.64
N LEU A 269 14.33 -8.48 -17.20
CA LEU A 269 15.61 -8.12 -16.60
C LEU A 269 15.68 -6.58 -16.51
N GLY A 270 16.09 -6.04 -15.37
CA GLY A 270 16.21 -4.59 -15.18
C GLY A 270 17.21 -4.19 -14.09
N HIS A 271 17.60 -2.92 -14.09
CA HIS A 271 18.45 -2.31 -13.05
C HIS A 271 17.68 -1.87 -11.80
N SER A 272 16.35 -1.93 -11.86
CA SER A 272 15.45 -1.65 -10.74
C SER A 272 14.35 -2.70 -10.72
N PHE A 273 14.03 -3.21 -9.53
CA PHE A 273 12.88 -4.09 -9.33
C PHE A 273 11.58 -3.46 -9.86
N ASP A 274 11.35 -2.18 -9.57
CA ASP A 274 10.12 -1.48 -9.96
C ASP A 274 9.97 -1.44 -11.49
N SER A 275 11.05 -1.18 -12.20
CA SER A 275 11.03 -1.18 -13.66
C SER A 275 10.83 -2.58 -14.23
N ALA A 276 11.53 -3.58 -13.69
CA ALA A 276 11.40 -4.97 -14.14
C ALA A 276 9.97 -5.52 -13.91
N LEU A 277 9.37 -5.22 -12.76
CA LEU A 277 7.99 -5.58 -12.45
C LEU A 277 6.99 -4.86 -13.36
N ALA A 278 7.16 -3.56 -13.57
CA ALA A 278 6.31 -2.79 -14.49
C ALA A 278 6.29 -3.43 -15.89
N THR A 279 7.45 -3.84 -16.39
CA THR A 279 7.60 -4.47 -17.72
C THR A 279 6.76 -5.74 -17.87
N VAL A 280 6.84 -6.69 -16.93
CA VAL A 280 6.02 -7.91 -17.03
C VAL A 280 4.53 -7.62 -16.83
N MET A 281 4.17 -6.65 -16.00
CA MET A 281 2.77 -6.29 -15.77
C MET A 281 2.14 -5.58 -16.98
N TYR A 282 2.88 -4.72 -17.67
CA TYR A 282 2.43 -4.05 -18.90
C TYR A 282 2.25 -5.06 -20.03
N GLU A 283 3.19 -5.98 -20.22
CA GLU A 283 3.03 -7.05 -21.22
C GLU A 283 1.89 -8.01 -20.85
N ALA A 284 1.71 -8.36 -19.56
CA ALA A 284 0.58 -9.18 -19.13
C ALA A 284 -0.76 -8.49 -19.44
N ARG A 285 -0.84 -7.17 -19.28
CA ARG A 285 -2.02 -6.39 -19.66
C ARG A 285 -2.30 -6.48 -21.16
N ASP A 286 -1.26 -6.38 -21.99
CA ASP A 286 -1.38 -6.51 -23.45
C ASP A 286 -1.85 -7.91 -23.84
N ILE A 287 -1.29 -8.97 -23.24
CA ILE A 287 -1.65 -10.37 -23.52
C ILE A 287 -3.08 -10.69 -23.06
N CYS A 288 -3.52 -10.13 -21.93
CA CYS A 288 -4.84 -10.36 -21.35
C CYS A 288 -5.93 -9.44 -21.93
N SER A 289 -5.58 -8.50 -22.82
CA SER A 289 -6.53 -7.57 -23.44
C SER A 289 -7.38 -8.27 -24.51
N PRO A 290 -8.72 -8.12 -24.50
CA PRO A 290 -9.59 -8.72 -25.52
C PRO A 290 -9.33 -8.20 -26.95
N TYR A 291 -8.65 -7.06 -27.10
CA TYR A 291 -8.31 -6.45 -28.39
C TYR A 291 -6.88 -6.74 -28.87
N ALA A 292 -6.13 -7.61 -28.21
CA ALA A 292 -4.77 -7.99 -28.61
C ALA A 292 -4.68 -8.56 -30.05
N THR A 293 -5.81 -8.95 -30.65
CA THR A 293 -5.94 -9.40 -32.04
C THR A 293 -6.30 -8.32 -33.07
N THR A 294 -6.49 -7.05 -32.69
CA THR A 294 -6.78 -5.96 -33.64
C THR A 294 -6.15 -4.64 -33.18
N ARG A 295 -4.83 -4.52 -33.32
CA ARG A 295 -4.06 -3.28 -33.09
C ARG A 295 -4.16 -2.26 -34.24
N GLU A 296 -5.34 -2.07 -34.83
CA GLU A 296 -5.56 -1.04 -35.88
C GLU A 296 -6.72 -0.07 -35.61
N ALA A 297 -7.45 -0.21 -34.51
CA ALA A 297 -8.63 0.62 -34.24
C ALA A 297 -8.66 1.20 -32.82
N GLU A 298 -7.66 2.01 -32.45
CA GLU A 298 -7.77 2.88 -31.27
C GLU A 298 -6.86 4.13 -31.43
N GLN A 299 -7.18 4.91 -32.46
CA GLN A 299 -6.88 6.34 -32.56
C GLN A 299 -8.18 7.08 -32.89
N SER A 300 -9.21 6.96 -32.05
CA SER A 300 -10.40 7.80 -32.16
C SER A 300 -11.36 7.60 -30.99
N SER A 301 -11.06 8.19 -29.83
CA SER A 301 -12.09 8.62 -28.89
C SER A 301 -11.52 9.64 -27.89
N GLU A 302 -10.99 10.74 -28.40
CA GLU A 302 -10.92 12.00 -27.64
C GLU A 302 -11.88 12.97 -28.31
N GLN A 303 -13.14 12.97 -27.87
CA GLN A 303 -14.04 14.09 -28.14
C GLN A 303 -15.16 14.21 -27.08
N SER A 304 -15.36 15.46 -26.67
CA SER A 304 -16.29 16.04 -25.69
C SER A 304 -15.80 15.99 -24.23
N SER A 305 -15.72 17.09 -23.48
CA SER A 305 -16.38 18.41 -23.58
C SER A 305 -15.46 19.57 -23.13
N ASP A 306 -15.36 20.62 -23.95
CA ASP A 306 -14.88 21.96 -23.57
C ASP A 306 -15.92 22.70 -22.73
N ASP A 307 -16.18 22.22 -21.52
CA ASP A 307 -16.62 23.10 -20.45
C ASP A 307 -15.41 23.38 -19.58
N VAL A 308 -15.12 24.65 -19.32
CA VAL A 308 -14.06 25.06 -18.39
C VAL A 308 -14.51 24.69 -16.98
N VAL A 309 -14.43 23.40 -16.67
CA VAL A 309 -14.59 22.84 -15.32
C VAL A 309 -13.38 23.34 -14.56
N ARG A 310 -13.59 24.36 -13.71
CA ARG A 310 -12.61 24.70 -12.67
C ARG A 310 -12.37 23.42 -11.85
N PRO A 311 -11.12 22.99 -11.62
CA PRO A 311 -10.86 21.79 -10.85
C PRO A 311 -11.44 21.98 -9.44
N ALA A 312 -12.49 21.23 -9.13
CA ALA A 312 -13.03 21.09 -7.80
C ALA A 312 -12.81 19.64 -7.38
N TRP A 313 -12.27 19.42 -6.18
CA TRP A 313 -12.18 18.08 -5.63
C TRP A 313 -13.58 17.50 -5.40
N TYR A 314 -13.80 16.31 -5.98
CA TYR A 314 -14.96 15.47 -5.72
C TYR A 314 -14.56 14.33 -4.80
N GLU A 315 -15.31 14.20 -3.70
CA GLU A 315 -15.24 13.05 -2.82
C GLU A 315 -15.65 11.79 -3.57
N ASN A 316 -14.73 10.84 -3.68
CA ASN A 316 -15.04 9.51 -4.18
C ASN A 316 -15.45 8.60 -3.03
N TRP A 317 -16.16 7.50 -3.34
CA TRP A 317 -16.58 6.52 -2.35
C TRP A 317 -15.43 6.01 -1.45
N ALA A 318 -14.24 5.77 -2.00
CA ALA A 318 -13.07 5.33 -1.25
C ALA A 318 -12.45 6.41 -0.34
N ASP A 319 -12.86 7.68 -0.47
CA ASP A 319 -12.39 8.78 0.37
C ASP A 319 -13.27 8.98 1.62
N GLY A 320 -14.46 8.38 1.68
CA GLY A 320 -15.31 8.42 2.88
C GLY A 320 -14.78 7.48 3.97
N LEU A 321 -14.77 7.93 5.23
CA LEU A 321 -14.56 7.00 6.36
C LEU A 321 -15.67 5.95 6.33
N GLY A 322 -15.32 4.67 6.46
CA GLY A 322 -16.32 3.61 6.54
C GLY A 322 -16.38 2.87 7.87
N TYR A 323 -17.53 2.28 8.14
CA TYR A 323 -17.79 1.39 9.27
C TYR A 323 -18.19 0.00 8.75
N CYS A 324 -17.47 -1.04 9.17
CA CYS A 324 -17.79 -2.42 8.84
C CYS A 324 -18.24 -3.18 10.09
N THR A 325 -19.38 -3.87 10.00
CA THR A 325 -20.00 -4.54 11.15
C THR A 325 -19.35 -5.88 11.52
N TRP A 326 -18.39 -6.40 10.75
CA TRP A 326 -17.87 -7.77 10.91
C TRP A 326 -17.30 -8.05 12.31
N ASN A 327 -16.25 -7.35 12.74
CA ASN A 327 -15.65 -7.60 14.05
C ASN A 327 -16.47 -7.02 15.20
N ALA A 328 -17.37 -6.07 14.92
CA ALA A 328 -18.22 -5.43 15.91
C ALA A 328 -19.45 -6.27 16.29
N LEU A 329 -20.14 -6.84 15.30
CA LEU A 329 -21.44 -7.53 15.47
C LEU A 329 -21.40 -9.00 15.00
N GLY A 330 -20.47 -9.35 14.10
CA GLY A 330 -20.33 -10.70 13.55
C GLY A 330 -21.57 -11.19 12.81
N THR A 331 -21.66 -12.51 12.64
CA THR A 331 -22.79 -13.17 11.92
C THR A 331 -24.12 -13.13 12.66
N GLY A 332 -24.15 -12.64 13.91
CA GLY A 332 -25.35 -12.55 14.75
C GLY A 332 -26.10 -11.22 14.62
N ILE A 333 -25.77 -10.43 13.59
CA ILE A 333 -26.35 -9.11 13.35
C ILE A 333 -27.87 -9.16 13.17
N THR A 334 -28.56 -8.26 13.84
CA THR A 334 -30.00 -7.97 13.71
C THR A 334 -30.23 -6.51 13.34
N ALA A 335 -31.41 -6.18 12.83
CA ALA A 335 -31.80 -4.79 12.54
C ALA A 335 -31.63 -3.87 13.77
N ASP A 336 -31.96 -4.37 14.98
CA ASP A 336 -31.82 -3.62 16.22
C ASP A 336 -30.35 -3.44 16.60
N SER A 337 -29.54 -4.50 16.59
CA SER A 337 -28.12 -4.40 16.94
C SER A 337 -27.35 -3.47 15.99
N LEU A 338 -27.70 -3.49 14.70
CA LEU A 338 -27.16 -2.59 13.69
C LEU A 338 -27.52 -1.13 14.00
N TYR A 339 -28.80 -0.87 14.29
CA TYR A 339 -29.26 0.47 14.64
C TYR A 339 -28.57 1.00 15.91
N GLN A 340 -28.48 0.17 16.96
CA GLN A 340 -27.82 0.56 18.21
C GLN A 340 -26.32 0.86 17.99
N ALA A 341 -25.61 0.03 17.23
CA ALA A 341 -24.19 0.27 16.93
C ALA A 341 -23.96 1.62 16.23
N ILE A 342 -24.80 1.95 15.24
CA ILE A 342 -24.70 3.21 14.50
C ILE A 342 -25.11 4.40 15.39
N ASN A 343 -26.16 4.23 16.19
CA ASN A 343 -26.61 5.26 17.14
C ASN A 343 -25.53 5.58 18.17
N ASP A 344 -24.83 4.56 18.69
CA ASP A 344 -23.72 4.72 19.63
C ASP A 344 -22.55 5.48 18.99
N LEU A 345 -22.15 5.12 17.76
CA LEU A 345 -21.12 5.86 17.01
C LEU A 345 -21.50 7.33 16.83
N SER A 346 -22.72 7.59 16.33
CA SER A 346 -23.21 8.94 16.06
C SER A 346 -23.33 9.77 17.36
N SER A 347 -23.80 9.17 18.46
CA SER A 347 -23.90 9.80 19.79
C SER A 347 -22.53 10.18 20.38
N ASN A 348 -21.47 9.46 20.00
CA ASN A 348 -20.08 9.78 20.35
C ASN A 348 -19.41 10.75 19.36
N GLY A 349 -20.16 11.28 18.38
CA GLY A 349 -19.66 12.23 17.39
C GLY A 349 -18.86 11.59 16.26
N ILE A 350 -18.91 10.26 16.11
CA ILE A 350 -18.24 9.54 15.04
C ILE A 350 -19.17 9.51 13.83
N LYS A 351 -18.82 10.30 12.83
CA LYS A 351 -19.52 10.34 11.54
C LYS A 351 -18.72 9.61 10.49
N PHE A 352 -19.36 8.69 9.79
CA PHE A 352 -18.78 7.94 8.68
C PHE A 352 -19.73 8.00 7.49
N SER A 353 -19.17 7.94 6.28
CA SER A 353 -19.94 8.10 5.05
C SER A 353 -20.29 6.77 4.40
N ASN A 354 -19.56 5.70 4.73
CA ASN A 354 -19.75 4.36 4.16
C ASN A 354 -20.12 3.36 5.24
N LEU A 355 -21.26 2.69 5.13
CA LEU A 355 -21.64 1.57 6.00
C LEU A 355 -21.48 0.25 5.23
N ILE A 356 -20.83 -0.75 5.82
CA ILE A 356 -20.80 -2.11 5.30
C ILE A 356 -21.53 -3.01 6.30
N ILE A 357 -22.75 -3.42 5.95
CA ILE A 357 -23.50 -4.48 6.64
C ILE A 357 -22.88 -5.80 6.18
N ASP A 358 -21.97 -6.33 7.00
CA ASP A 358 -21.20 -7.53 6.69
C ASP A 358 -22.04 -8.82 6.87
N ASP A 359 -21.41 -9.98 6.75
CA ASP A 359 -22.06 -11.29 6.76
C ASP A 359 -23.00 -11.49 7.98
N GLY A 360 -24.23 -11.98 7.72
CA GLY A 360 -25.21 -12.35 8.74
C GLY A 360 -26.65 -11.94 8.44
N TRP A 361 -26.87 -10.98 7.53
CA TRP A 361 -28.21 -10.45 7.22
C TRP A 361 -29.08 -11.37 6.34
N GLN A 362 -28.47 -12.31 5.62
CA GLN A 362 -29.10 -13.08 4.56
C GLN A 362 -29.99 -14.23 5.06
N SER A 363 -31.06 -14.52 4.33
CA SER A 363 -31.85 -15.75 4.51
C SER A 363 -31.10 -16.99 3.98
N VAL A 364 -30.59 -17.82 4.90
CA VAL A 364 -29.76 -18.99 4.58
C VAL A 364 -30.28 -20.31 5.18
N THR A 365 -29.76 -21.45 4.72
CA THR A 365 -30.01 -22.75 5.37
C THR A 365 -29.35 -22.84 6.73
N THR A 366 -29.87 -23.74 7.57
CA THR A 366 -29.24 -24.10 8.84
C THR A 366 -28.11 -25.11 8.61
N GLY A 367 -27.20 -25.22 9.57
CA GLY A 367 -26.06 -26.15 9.51
C GLY A 367 -24.74 -25.47 9.16
N ARG A 368 -23.69 -26.28 8.97
CA ARG A 368 -22.31 -25.78 8.77
C ARG A 368 -22.06 -25.24 7.37
N VAL A 369 -22.71 -25.83 6.36
CA VAL A 369 -22.63 -25.40 4.95
C VAL A 369 -23.94 -24.73 4.60
N ARG A 370 -23.94 -23.40 4.67
CA ARG A 370 -25.16 -22.60 4.53
C ARG A 370 -25.33 -22.18 3.07
N GLY A 371 -26.47 -22.54 2.47
CA GLY A 371 -26.86 -22.13 1.12
C GLY A 371 -27.83 -20.95 1.18
N TRP A 372 -27.75 -20.07 0.20
CA TRP A 372 -28.60 -18.89 0.12
C TRP A 372 -30.01 -19.23 -0.38
N LYS A 373 -31.06 -18.78 0.31
CA LYS A 373 -32.45 -19.17 0.02
C LYS A 373 -33.21 -18.15 -0.81
N SER A 374 -33.13 -16.87 -0.46
CA SER A 374 -33.90 -15.77 -1.04
C SER A 374 -33.10 -14.47 -1.00
N PHE A 375 -33.42 -13.51 -1.87
CA PHE A 375 -32.77 -12.20 -1.86
C PHE A 375 -33.11 -11.38 -0.60
N GLU A 376 -34.32 -11.54 -0.05
CA GLU A 376 -34.73 -10.84 1.17
C GLU A 376 -33.91 -11.30 2.39
N ALA A 377 -33.71 -10.35 3.32
CA ALA A 377 -33.06 -10.56 4.60
C ALA A 377 -33.81 -11.62 5.45
N ALA A 378 -33.08 -12.25 6.37
CA ALA A 378 -33.68 -13.26 7.24
C ALA A 378 -34.74 -12.62 8.18
N THR A 379 -35.96 -13.14 8.16
CA THR A 379 -37.11 -12.52 8.85
C THR A 379 -37.02 -12.59 10.38
N ASP A 380 -36.21 -13.48 10.92
CA ASP A 380 -35.96 -13.62 12.36
C ASP A 380 -35.02 -12.52 12.90
N THR A 381 -34.12 -11.99 12.06
CA THR A 381 -33.13 -10.96 12.42
C THR A 381 -33.45 -9.59 11.82
N PHE A 382 -34.18 -9.56 10.70
CA PHE A 382 -34.67 -8.37 9.98
C PHE A 382 -36.19 -8.52 9.72
N PRO A 383 -37.04 -8.44 10.77
CA PRO A 383 -38.47 -8.77 10.67
C PRO A 383 -39.28 -7.85 9.75
N SER A 384 -38.79 -6.65 9.47
CA SER A 384 -39.42 -5.70 8.53
C SER A 384 -38.77 -5.70 7.13
N GLY A 385 -37.83 -6.61 6.87
CA GLY A 385 -37.07 -6.70 5.62
C GLY A 385 -35.99 -5.64 5.48
N LEU A 386 -35.10 -5.85 4.49
CA LEU A 386 -33.91 -5.02 4.28
C LEU A 386 -34.28 -3.56 3.97
N LYS A 387 -35.30 -3.35 3.13
CA LYS A 387 -35.74 -2.01 2.71
C LYS A 387 -36.18 -1.14 3.88
N ALA A 388 -36.94 -1.69 4.82
CA ALA A 388 -37.41 -0.93 5.99
C ALA A 388 -36.22 -0.54 6.89
N THR A 389 -35.30 -1.47 7.13
CA THR A 389 -34.08 -1.22 7.90
C THR A 389 -33.24 -0.12 7.26
N VAL A 390 -32.93 -0.23 5.96
CA VAL A 390 -32.12 0.77 5.24
C VAL A 390 -32.80 2.14 5.18
N SER A 391 -34.12 2.17 4.96
CA SER A 391 -34.90 3.43 4.95
C SER A 391 -34.84 4.15 6.30
N LYS A 392 -34.92 3.38 7.40
CA LYS A 392 -34.75 3.91 8.76
C LYS A 392 -33.36 4.48 8.96
N LEU A 393 -32.31 3.74 8.59
CA LEU A 393 -30.92 4.23 8.71
C LEU A 393 -30.67 5.52 7.93
N ARG A 394 -31.16 5.62 6.68
CA ARG A 394 -31.00 6.83 5.87
C ARG A 394 -31.77 8.03 6.42
N THR A 395 -32.88 7.80 7.11
CA THR A 395 -33.70 8.86 7.74
C THR A 395 -33.03 9.37 9.00
N ASP A 396 -32.56 8.47 9.85
CA ASP A 396 -32.05 8.79 11.19
C ASP A 396 -30.57 9.22 11.15
N PHE A 397 -29.79 8.75 10.16
CA PHE A 397 -28.36 9.01 10.00
C PHE A 397 -28.03 9.52 8.58
N PRO A 398 -28.47 10.75 8.20
CA PRO A 398 -28.28 11.29 6.86
C PRO A 398 -26.81 11.52 6.46
N GLU A 399 -25.87 11.45 7.40
CA GLU A 399 -24.42 11.48 7.16
C GLU A 399 -23.89 10.23 6.45
N ILE A 400 -24.61 9.10 6.53
CA ILE A 400 -24.27 7.84 5.85
C ILE A 400 -24.69 7.97 4.39
N ALA A 401 -23.72 8.30 3.53
CA ALA A 401 -23.94 8.46 2.10
C ALA A 401 -24.22 7.12 1.41
N HIS A 402 -23.41 6.10 1.72
CA HIS A 402 -23.42 4.82 1.03
C HIS A 402 -23.60 3.67 2.00
N ILE A 403 -24.44 2.70 1.62
CA ILE A 403 -24.72 1.50 2.41
C ILE A 403 -24.47 0.30 1.51
N ALA A 404 -23.49 -0.51 1.91
CA ALA A 404 -23.10 -1.75 1.28
C ALA A 404 -23.61 -2.96 2.06
N VAL A 405 -23.87 -4.06 1.34
CA VAL A 405 -24.09 -5.38 1.94
C VAL A 405 -23.05 -6.38 1.47
N TRP A 406 -22.68 -7.31 2.35
CA TRP A 406 -21.83 -8.45 2.00
C TRP A 406 -22.62 -9.56 1.29
N HIS A 407 -22.02 -10.24 0.32
CA HIS A 407 -22.50 -11.53 -0.21
C HIS A 407 -21.34 -12.33 -0.84
N ALA A 408 -21.49 -13.65 -1.04
CA ALA A 408 -20.50 -14.44 -1.75
C ALA A 408 -20.77 -14.45 -3.28
N ILE A 409 -19.74 -14.69 -4.10
CA ILE A 409 -19.88 -14.67 -5.57
C ILE A 409 -20.85 -15.72 -6.12
N VAL A 410 -20.95 -16.88 -5.46
CA VAL A 410 -21.87 -17.97 -5.84
C VAL A 410 -23.11 -18.04 -4.93
N GLY A 411 -23.39 -16.96 -4.21
CA GLY A 411 -24.52 -16.84 -3.27
C GLY A 411 -24.05 -16.66 -1.84
N TYR A 412 -24.00 -17.75 -1.07
CA TYR A 412 -23.42 -17.76 0.27
C TYR A 412 -22.23 -18.74 0.35
N TRP A 413 -21.64 -18.93 1.53
CA TRP A 413 -20.49 -19.83 1.74
C TRP A 413 -20.70 -21.25 1.17
N GLY A 414 -21.91 -21.81 1.21
CA GLY A 414 -22.29 -23.10 0.64
C GLY A 414 -22.98 -23.03 -0.73
N GLY A 415 -22.95 -21.88 -1.40
CA GLY A 415 -23.66 -21.65 -2.66
C GLY A 415 -25.14 -21.29 -2.47
N ILE A 416 -26.00 -21.88 -3.31
CA ILE A 416 -27.46 -21.69 -3.31
C ILE A 416 -28.15 -22.85 -2.59
N SER A 417 -29.23 -22.57 -1.86
CA SER A 417 -30.06 -23.62 -1.27
C SER A 417 -30.86 -24.34 -2.36
N SER A 418 -30.76 -25.67 -2.44
CA SER A 418 -31.44 -26.48 -3.47
C SER A 418 -32.97 -26.42 -3.41
N ASP A 419 -33.54 -26.05 -2.26
CA ASP A 419 -34.98 -25.92 -2.00
C ASP A 419 -35.46 -24.47 -1.85
N GLY A 420 -34.53 -23.51 -1.93
CA GLY A 420 -34.79 -22.08 -1.75
C GLY A 420 -35.55 -21.46 -2.92
N GLU A 421 -36.01 -20.22 -2.73
CA GLU A 421 -36.67 -19.46 -3.80
C GLU A 421 -35.74 -19.21 -4.99
N ILE A 422 -34.45 -18.98 -4.73
CA ILE A 422 -33.45 -18.76 -5.79
C ILE A 422 -33.39 -20.00 -6.71
N ALA A 423 -33.24 -21.21 -6.15
CA ALA A 423 -33.17 -22.45 -6.96
C ALA A 423 -34.48 -22.77 -7.72
N LYS A 424 -35.61 -22.19 -7.32
CA LYS A 424 -36.89 -22.30 -8.05
C LYS A 424 -37.00 -21.31 -9.21
N ARG A 425 -36.28 -20.19 -9.15
CA ARG A 425 -36.35 -19.09 -10.13
C ARG A 425 -35.24 -19.14 -11.17
N TYR A 426 -34.12 -19.78 -10.86
CA TYR A 426 -32.95 -19.89 -11.73
C TYR A 426 -32.51 -21.34 -11.83
N GLN A 427 -31.99 -21.72 -12.99
CA GLN A 427 -31.34 -23.00 -13.18
C GLN A 427 -30.11 -23.08 -12.28
N THR A 428 -30.03 -24.13 -11.47
CA THR A 428 -28.87 -24.41 -10.62
C THR A 428 -28.28 -25.77 -10.96
N ILE A 429 -26.97 -25.90 -10.77
CA ILE A 429 -26.22 -27.14 -10.98
C ILE A 429 -25.40 -27.47 -9.72
N GLU A 430 -25.21 -28.76 -9.45
CA GLU A 430 -24.28 -29.23 -8.41
C GLU A 430 -22.86 -29.30 -9.00
N VAL A 431 -21.88 -28.72 -8.31
CA VAL A 431 -20.47 -28.74 -8.72
C VAL A 431 -19.57 -29.24 -7.59
N GLN A 432 -18.49 -29.94 -7.97
CA GLN A 432 -17.43 -30.38 -7.06
C GLN A 432 -16.50 -29.21 -6.71
N CYS A 433 -16.20 -29.06 -5.43
CA CYS A 433 -15.32 -28.02 -4.91
C CYS A 433 -14.20 -28.66 -4.09
N GLY A 434 -12.95 -28.36 -4.43
CA GLY A 434 -11.74 -28.82 -3.74
C GLY A 434 -11.45 -28.04 -2.46
N SER A 435 -12.48 -27.51 -1.80
CA SER A 435 -12.34 -26.74 -0.56
C SER A 435 -12.33 -27.66 0.66
N PRO A 436 -11.51 -27.40 1.69
CA PRO A 436 -11.58 -28.15 2.95
C PRO A 436 -12.90 -27.95 3.69
N TYR A 437 -13.69 -26.93 3.33
CA TYR A 437 -14.94 -26.58 4.00
C TYR A 437 -16.19 -27.12 3.28
N TYR A 438 -16.14 -27.26 1.96
CA TYR A 438 -17.30 -27.66 1.12
C TYR A 438 -16.82 -28.57 -0.02
N GLN A 439 -17.34 -29.79 -0.10
CA GLN A 439 -17.00 -30.74 -1.17
C GLN A 439 -17.89 -30.61 -2.40
N LYS A 440 -19.17 -30.26 -2.18
CA LYS A 440 -20.16 -30.02 -3.22
C LYS A 440 -21.00 -28.82 -2.86
N ILE A 441 -21.33 -28.01 -3.85
CA ILE A 441 -22.17 -26.83 -3.71
C ILE A 441 -23.14 -26.73 -4.89
N HIS A 442 -24.30 -26.12 -4.67
CA HIS A 442 -25.19 -25.73 -5.76
C HIS A 442 -24.88 -24.28 -6.17
N VAL A 443 -24.76 -24.05 -7.47
CA VAL A 443 -24.48 -22.73 -8.04
C VAL A 443 -25.47 -22.45 -9.17
N VAL A 444 -25.65 -21.17 -9.51
CA VAL A 444 -26.47 -20.77 -10.66
C VAL A 444 -25.72 -21.15 -11.93
N ASP A 445 -26.42 -21.75 -12.90
CA ASP A 445 -25.83 -22.13 -14.18
C ASP A 445 -25.43 -20.89 -14.99
N LYS A 446 -24.44 -21.05 -15.89
CA LYS A 446 -23.92 -19.97 -16.72
C LYS A 446 -25.00 -19.26 -17.55
N ASP A 447 -26.06 -19.98 -17.93
CA ASP A 447 -27.11 -19.42 -18.79
C ASP A 447 -28.03 -18.45 -18.00
N ASP A 448 -28.07 -18.58 -16.67
CA ASP A 448 -28.92 -17.76 -15.79
C ASP A 448 -28.14 -16.78 -14.90
N VAL A 449 -26.82 -16.91 -14.77
CA VAL A 449 -26.01 -16.12 -13.81
C VAL A 449 -26.10 -14.61 -14.07
N SER A 450 -26.16 -14.17 -15.33
CA SER A 450 -26.32 -12.75 -15.65
C SER A 450 -27.69 -12.21 -15.22
N ARG A 451 -28.76 -13.01 -15.37
CA ARG A 451 -30.11 -12.63 -14.94
C ARG A 451 -30.19 -12.60 -13.43
N PHE A 452 -29.61 -13.60 -12.76
CA PHE A 452 -29.51 -13.66 -11.30
C PHE A 452 -28.87 -12.41 -10.70
N TYR A 453 -27.71 -11.97 -11.20
CA TYR A 453 -27.05 -10.76 -10.71
C TYR A 453 -27.83 -9.48 -11.00
N GLY A 454 -28.42 -9.36 -12.20
CA GLY A 454 -29.26 -8.21 -12.55
C GLY A 454 -30.47 -8.09 -11.62
N ASP A 455 -31.18 -9.18 -11.39
CA ASP A 455 -32.35 -9.22 -10.51
C ASP A 455 -31.97 -9.00 -9.04
N PHE A 456 -30.86 -9.57 -8.58
CA PHE A 456 -30.39 -9.39 -7.20
C PHE A 456 -29.97 -7.94 -6.93
N TYR A 457 -29.14 -7.35 -7.80
CA TYR A 457 -28.66 -5.99 -7.59
C TYR A 457 -29.77 -4.96 -7.81
N LYS A 458 -30.75 -5.24 -8.67
CA LYS A 458 -31.97 -4.45 -8.74
C LYS A 458 -32.77 -4.48 -7.44
N PHE A 459 -32.92 -5.66 -6.82
CA PHE A 459 -33.55 -5.78 -5.51
C PHE A 459 -32.82 -4.96 -4.43
N LEU A 460 -31.48 -5.03 -4.40
CA LEU A 460 -30.66 -4.23 -3.47
C LEU A 460 -30.85 -2.72 -3.68
N GLU A 461 -30.79 -2.27 -4.93
CA GLU A 461 -31.05 -0.87 -5.30
C GLU A 461 -32.45 -0.42 -4.85
N ASP A 462 -33.47 -1.25 -5.06
CA ASP A 462 -34.86 -0.97 -4.64
C ASP A 462 -35.04 -0.95 -3.11
N ALA A 463 -34.16 -1.64 -2.38
CA ALA A 463 -34.06 -1.59 -0.92
C ALA A 463 -33.26 -0.37 -0.41
N GLY A 464 -32.63 0.40 -1.29
CA GLY A 464 -31.82 1.58 -0.95
C GLY A 464 -30.34 1.27 -0.68
N ILE A 465 -29.88 0.06 -0.98
CA ILE A 465 -28.45 -0.31 -1.01
C ILE A 465 -27.83 0.23 -2.29
N ASP A 466 -26.63 0.79 -2.20
CA ASP A 466 -25.95 1.41 -3.35
C ASP A 466 -24.49 0.98 -3.51
N SER A 467 -24.10 -0.08 -2.80
CA SER A 467 -22.77 -0.68 -2.84
C SER A 467 -22.81 -2.15 -2.39
N VAL A 468 -21.78 -2.94 -2.71
CA VAL A 468 -21.65 -4.33 -2.27
C VAL A 468 -20.21 -4.67 -1.88
N LYS A 469 -20.04 -5.57 -0.91
CA LYS A 469 -18.79 -6.30 -0.67
C LYS A 469 -18.99 -7.74 -1.11
N THR A 470 -18.35 -8.13 -2.22
CA THR A 470 -18.51 -9.46 -2.78
C THR A 470 -17.32 -10.33 -2.45
N ASP A 471 -17.57 -11.34 -1.65
CA ASP A 471 -16.55 -12.17 -1.03
C ASP A 471 -16.55 -13.59 -1.58
N VAL A 472 -15.66 -14.43 -1.04
CA VAL A 472 -15.52 -15.85 -1.41
C VAL A 472 -15.33 -16.04 -2.92
N GLN A 473 -14.77 -15.05 -3.64
CA GLN A 473 -14.65 -15.10 -5.10
C GLN A 473 -13.79 -16.28 -5.56
N HIS A 474 -12.75 -16.61 -4.79
CA HIS A 474 -11.86 -17.74 -5.01
C HIS A 474 -12.55 -19.11 -5.10
N ILE A 475 -13.81 -19.24 -4.69
CA ILE A 475 -14.52 -20.53 -4.81
C ILE A 475 -14.63 -20.98 -6.27
N LEU A 476 -14.65 -20.05 -7.21
CA LEU A 476 -14.58 -20.31 -8.65
C LEU A 476 -13.29 -21.06 -9.03
N ASP A 477 -12.20 -20.74 -8.36
CA ASP A 477 -10.91 -21.41 -8.54
C ASP A 477 -10.80 -22.73 -7.75
N CYS A 478 -11.66 -22.95 -6.76
CA CYS A 478 -11.74 -24.23 -6.06
C CYS A 478 -12.55 -25.29 -6.84
N LEU A 479 -13.24 -24.93 -7.94
CA LEU A 479 -13.97 -25.90 -8.76
C LEU A 479 -13.01 -26.96 -9.32
N VAL A 480 -13.35 -28.24 -9.15
CA VAL A 480 -12.44 -29.37 -9.48
C VAL A 480 -12.50 -29.74 -10.96
N ASP A 481 -13.70 -29.89 -11.49
CA ASP A 481 -13.93 -30.42 -12.82
C ASP A 481 -13.67 -29.37 -13.91
N ALA A 482 -13.04 -29.80 -15.01
CA ALA A 482 -12.67 -28.90 -16.09
C ALA A 482 -13.87 -28.20 -16.72
N LYS A 483 -14.99 -28.91 -16.94
CA LYS A 483 -16.18 -28.32 -17.58
C LYS A 483 -16.82 -27.18 -16.75
N PRO A 484 -17.16 -27.36 -15.46
CA PRO A 484 -17.63 -26.27 -14.61
C PRO A 484 -16.68 -25.07 -14.57
N ARG A 485 -15.36 -25.27 -14.49
CA ARG A 485 -14.40 -24.15 -14.55
C ARG A 485 -14.51 -23.36 -15.85
N ARG A 486 -14.52 -24.05 -17.00
CA ARG A 486 -14.69 -23.42 -18.32
C ARG A 486 -15.98 -22.63 -18.43
N ASP A 487 -17.07 -23.18 -17.93
CA ASP A 487 -18.41 -22.63 -18.09
C ASP A 487 -18.72 -21.50 -17.10
N LEU A 488 -18.23 -21.60 -15.85
CA LEU A 488 -18.68 -20.74 -14.75
C LEU A 488 -17.72 -19.62 -14.39
N ILE A 489 -16.39 -19.80 -14.46
CA ILE A 489 -15.43 -18.79 -13.94
C ILE A 489 -15.64 -17.45 -14.64
N THR A 490 -15.55 -17.44 -15.98
CA THR A 490 -15.76 -16.22 -16.78
C THR A 490 -17.19 -15.70 -16.63
N ALA A 491 -18.19 -16.59 -16.66
CA ALA A 491 -19.60 -16.20 -16.60
C ALA A 491 -19.94 -15.47 -15.29
N TYR A 492 -19.43 -15.95 -14.16
CA TYR A 492 -19.61 -15.29 -12.87
C TYR A 492 -18.83 -13.98 -12.76
N LEU A 493 -17.55 -13.96 -13.18
CA LEU A 493 -16.73 -12.75 -13.10
C LEU A 493 -17.28 -11.62 -13.99
N ASP A 494 -17.75 -11.95 -15.20
CA ASP A 494 -18.36 -10.97 -16.11
C ASP A 494 -19.73 -10.51 -15.62
N ALA A 495 -20.59 -11.44 -15.19
CA ALA A 495 -21.92 -11.10 -14.65
C ALA A 495 -21.83 -10.20 -13.41
N TRP A 496 -20.90 -10.51 -12.50
CA TRP A 496 -20.63 -9.69 -11.33
C TRP A 496 -20.13 -8.30 -11.75
N THR A 497 -19.07 -8.22 -12.56
CA THR A 497 -18.46 -6.95 -12.98
C THR A 497 -19.48 -6.03 -13.66
N LEU A 498 -20.21 -6.55 -14.66
CA LEU A 498 -21.19 -5.78 -15.42
C LEU A 498 -22.35 -5.31 -14.56
N SER A 499 -22.84 -6.17 -13.65
CA SER A 499 -23.96 -5.81 -12.77
C SER A 499 -23.53 -4.81 -11.70
N SER A 500 -22.34 -4.96 -11.11
CA SER A 500 -21.79 -3.98 -10.16
C SER A 500 -21.66 -2.61 -10.80
N LEU A 501 -21.10 -2.52 -12.01
CA LEU A 501 -20.98 -1.25 -12.73
C LEU A 501 -22.35 -0.64 -13.06
N ARG A 502 -23.32 -1.46 -13.48
CA ARG A 502 -24.66 -1.00 -13.86
C ARG A 502 -25.44 -0.41 -12.69
N HIS A 503 -25.42 -1.06 -11.53
CA HIS A 503 -26.26 -0.67 -10.39
C HIS A 503 -25.53 0.21 -9.38
N PHE A 504 -24.21 0.03 -9.21
CA PHE A 504 -23.44 0.67 -8.14
C PHE A 504 -22.28 1.52 -8.65
N GLY A 505 -21.97 1.49 -9.96
CA GLY A 505 -20.76 2.08 -10.51
C GLY A 505 -19.51 1.36 -9.97
N SER A 506 -18.48 2.13 -9.58
CA SER A 506 -17.27 1.57 -8.96
C SER A 506 -17.42 1.23 -7.46
N ARG A 507 -18.62 1.41 -6.88
CA ARG A 507 -18.89 1.20 -5.45
C ARG A 507 -19.06 -0.28 -5.10
N ALA A 508 -18.07 -1.10 -5.42
CA ALA A 508 -18.03 -2.50 -5.06
C ALA A 508 -16.65 -2.88 -4.51
N ILE A 509 -16.63 -3.69 -3.45
CA ILE A 509 -15.41 -4.31 -2.92
C ILE A 509 -15.33 -5.73 -3.48
N SER A 510 -14.27 -6.01 -4.24
CA SER A 510 -13.90 -7.38 -4.61
C SER A 510 -13.04 -7.98 -3.50
N CYS A 511 -13.57 -8.99 -2.84
CA CYS A 511 -12.94 -9.64 -1.70
C CYS A 511 -12.70 -11.13 -2.02
N MET A 512 -11.61 -11.69 -1.50
CA MET A 512 -11.18 -13.07 -1.75
C MET A 512 -10.93 -13.36 -3.23
N SER A 513 -10.40 -12.39 -3.98
CA SER A 513 -10.33 -12.42 -5.44
C SER A 513 -8.90 -12.41 -6.00
N GLN A 514 -7.88 -12.66 -5.18
CA GLN A 514 -6.48 -12.68 -5.62
C GLN A 514 -6.02 -14.06 -6.16
N PHE A 515 -6.95 -14.85 -6.69
CA PHE A 515 -6.66 -16.09 -7.41
C PHE A 515 -6.32 -15.78 -8.89
N PRO A 516 -5.58 -16.66 -9.60
CA PRO A 516 -5.01 -16.31 -10.90
C PRO A 516 -6.03 -15.77 -11.92
N GLN A 517 -7.17 -16.43 -12.10
CA GLN A 517 -8.20 -15.98 -13.04
C GLN A 517 -8.83 -14.66 -12.59
N GLY A 518 -9.05 -14.43 -11.29
CA GLY A 518 -9.50 -13.13 -10.78
C GLY A 518 -8.54 -11.99 -11.12
N ILE A 519 -7.24 -12.23 -10.98
CA ILE A 519 -6.20 -11.25 -11.31
C ILE A 519 -6.15 -10.97 -12.81
N PHE A 520 -6.01 -12.00 -13.64
CA PHE A 520 -5.73 -11.83 -15.07
C PHE A 520 -6.98 -11.63 -15.94
N HIS A 521 -8.19 -11.96 -15.45
CA HIS A 521 -9.45 -11.69 -16.15
C HIS A 521 -10.09 -10.38 -15.71
N SER A 522 -10.19 -10.15 -14.40
CA SER A 522 -10.94 -9.01 -13.85
C SER A 522 -9.99 -7.85 -13.54
N HIS A 523 -8.98 -8.07 -12.71
CA HIS A 523 -8.25 -6.96 -12.09
C HIS A 523 -7.20 -6.33 -12.99
N ILE A 524 -6.63 -7.03 -13.97
CA ILE A 524 -5.61 -6.46 -14.85
C ILE A 524 -6.18 -5.53 -15.95
N ARG A 525 -7.46 -5.71 -16.30
CA ARG A 525 -8.12 -5.01 -17.41
C ARG A 525 -8.42 -3.56 -17.06
N GLN A 526 -8.22 -2.67 -18.03
CA GLN A 526 -8.37 -1.21 -17.87
C GLN A 526 -9.64 -0.66 -18.55
N ASN A 527 -10.57 -1.52 -18.94
CA ASN A 527 -11.79 -1.14 -19.68
C ASN A 527 -12.96 -0.74 -18.77
N HIS A 528 -12.73 -0.59 -17.47
CA HIS A 528 -13.69 -0.12 -16.48
C HIS A 528 -12.97 0.69 -15.39
N PRO A 529 -13.68 1.48 -14.56
CA PRO A 529 -13.09 2.14 -13.40
C PRO A 529 -12.50 1.12 -12.40
N ALA A 530 -11.45 1.50 -11.67
CA ALA A 530 -10.84 0.63 -10.67
C ALA A 530 -11.83 0.23 -9.56
N PHE A 531 -11.83 -1.06 -9.20
CA PHE A 531 -12.56 -1.55 -8.03
C PHE A 531 -11.69 -1.51 -6.78
N VAL A 532 -12.34 -1.41 -5.62
CA VAL A 532 -11.66 -1.66 -4.35
C VAL A 532 -11.44 -3.18 -4.24
N VAL A 533 -10.20 -3.61 -4.00
CA VAL A 533 -9.85 -5.03 -3.91
C VAL A 533 -9.12 -5.31 -2.62
N ARG A 534 -9.65 -6.23 -1.83
CA ARG A 534 -9.05 -6.58 -0.54
C ARG A 534 -7.69 -7.26 -0.74
N ASN A 535 -6.69 -6.77 -0.03
CA ASN A 535 -5.29 -6.93 -0.41
C ASN A 535 -4.51 -7.98 0.42
N SER A 536 -5.08 -8.50 1.51
CA SER A 536 -4.51 -9.55 2.36
C SER A 536 -5.58 -10.44 2.99
N ASP A 537 -5.20 -11.38 3.87
CA ASP A 537 -6.16 -12.03 4.78
C ASP A 537 -6.71 -11.05 5.84
N ASP A 538 -7.71 -11.50 6.61
CA ASP A 538 -8.48 -10.61 7.49
C ASP A 538 -7.61 -10.01 8.61
N TYR A 539 -7.99 -8.80 9.05
CA TYR A 539 -7.61 -8.27 10.35
C TYR A 539 -8.30 -9.07 11.46
N PHE A 540 -7.50 -9.77 12.29
CA PHE A 540 -7.97 -10.53 13.44
C PHE A 540 -7.63 -9.81 14.75
N PRO A 541 -8.55 -9.06 15.37
CA PRO A 541 -8.26 -8.28 16.58
C PRO A 541 -7.79 -9.14 17.77
N THR A 542 -8.17 -10.42 17.80
CA THR A 542 -7.87 -11.33 18.92
C THR A 542 -6.64 -12.20 18.68
N LYS A 543 -5.89 -12.01 17.59
CA LYS A 543 -4.69 -12.80 17.27
C LYS A 543 -3.44 -11.91 17.24
N PRO A 544 -2.71 -11.77 18.36
CA PRO A 544 -1.58 -10.85 18.47
C PRO A 544 -0.50 -11.00 17.38
N SER A 545 -0.18 -12.24 16.98
CA SER A 545 0.83 -12.53 15.95
C SER A 545 0.42 -12.10 14.53
N SER A 546 -0.86 -11.81 14.30
CA SER A 546 -1.38 -11.44 12.98
C SER A 546 -1.18 -9.96 12.66
N HIS A 547 -1.07 -9.08 13.66
CA HIS A 547 -1.06 -7.62 13.43
C HIS A 547 0.13 -7.14 12.58
N THR A 548 1.34 -7.54 12.96
CA THR A 548 2.56 -7.14 12.24
C THR A 548 2.66 -7.85 10.89
N TRP A 549 2.29 -9.13 10.82
CA TRP A 549 2.18 -9.88 9.57
C TRP A 549 1.22 -9.22 8.59
N HIS A 550 0.03 -8.84 9.04
CA HIS A 550 -1.02 -8.26 8.20
C HIS A 550 -0.54 -6.97 7.50
N VAL A 551 0.09 -6.05 8.24
CA VAL A 551 0.63 -4.80 7.63
C VAL A 551 1.80 -5.10 6.70
N TRP A 552 2.68 -6.03 7.07
CA TRP A 552 3.81 -6.44 6.23
C TRP A 552 3.37 -7.12 4.93
N ALA A 553 2.39 -8.03 5.00
CA ALA A 553 1.82 -8.72 3.86
C ALA A 553 1.14 -7.74 2.89
N ASN A 554 0.32 -6.82 3.42
CA ASN A 554 -0.32 -5.78 2.62
C ASN A 554 0.68 -4.90 1.85
N ALA A 555 1.76 -4.46 2.52
CA ALA A 555 2.78 -3.61 1.91
C ALA A 555 3.50 -4.32 0.75
N HIS A 556 3.77 -5.61 0.88
CA HIS A 556 4.45 -6.39 -0.17
C HIS A 556 3.50 -6.83 -1.28
N ASN A 557 2.27 -7.22 -0.96
CA ASN A 557 1.24 -7.51 -1.98
C ASN A 557 1.00 -6.29 -2.88
N SER A 558 1.06 -5.08 -2.29
CA SER A 558 0.91 -3.80 -3.00
C SER A 558 1.99 -3.55 -4.07
N LEU A 559 3.14 -4.25 -4.04
CA LEU A 559 4.17 -4.16 -5.09
C LEU A 559 3.60 -4.52 -6.47
N MET A 560 2.83 -5.61 -6.53
CA MET A 560 2.17 -6.08 -7.76
C MET A 560 0.79 -5.44 -7.93
N MET A 561 0.00 -5.34 -6.86
CA MET A 561 -1.41 -4.93 -6.93
C MET A 561 -1.57 -3.50 -7.50
N ARG A 562 -0.61 -2.60 -7.29
CA ARG A 562 -0.63 -1.24 -7.88
C ARG A 562 -0.60 -1.19 -9.42
N TYR A 563 -0.22 -2.28 -10.09
CA TYR A 563 -0.20 -2.37 -11.56
C TYR A 563 -1.51 -2.92 -12.14
N LEU A 564 -2.39 -3.44 -11.27
CA LEU A 564 -3.74 -3.83 -11.61
C LEU A 564 -4.66 -2.60 -11.58
N ASN A 565 -5.83 -2.71 -12.19
CA ASN A 565 -6.90 -1.71 -12.18
C ASN A 565 -7.71 -1.75 -10.87
N VAL A 566 -7.02 -1.55 -9.75
CA VAL A 566 -7.58 -1.75 -8.41
C VAL A 566 -7.14 -0.67 -7.43
N ILE A 567 -7.96 -0.44 -6.40
CA ILE A 567 -7.59 0.28 -5.19
C ILE A 567 -7.37 -0.76 -4.08
N PRO A 568 -6.13 -1.02 -3.64
CA PRO A 568 -5.87 -2.02 -2.60
C PRO A 568 -6.52 -1.63 -1.27
N ASP A 569 -7.39 -2.50 -0.76
CA ASP A 569 -8.03 -2.37 0.54
C ASP A 569 -7.27 -3.19 1.58
N TRP A 570 -6.72 -2.51 2.58
CA TRP A 570 -5.95 -3.08 3.67
C TRP A 570 -6.82 -3.53 4.84
N ASP A 571 -8.11 -3.75 4.61
CA ASP A 571 -9.10 -4.24 5.56
C ASP A 571 -9.39 -3.27 6.73
N MET A 572 -10.49 -3.53 7.42
CA MET A 572 -10.91 -2.78 8.61
C MET A 572 -9.97 -2.95 9.82
N PHE A 573 -10.05 -2.04 10.79
CA PHE A 573 -9.34 -2.16 12.07
C PHE A 573 -10.14 -1.54 13.24
N GLN A 574 -9.71 -1.84 14.47
CA GLN A 574 -10.29 -1.24 15.68
C GLN A 574 -9.44 -0.07 16.17
N THR A 575 -10.07 1.07 16.43
CA THR A 575 -9.45 2.30 16.91
C THR A 575 -9.07 2.22 18.39
N LYS A 576 -9.75 1.38 19.16
CA LYS A 576 -9.41 1.05 20.54
C LYS A 576 -8.79 -0.34 20.62
N HIS A 577 -7.47 -0.42 20.43
CA HIS A 577 -6.70 -1.66 20.48
C HIS A 577 -5.21 -1.35 20.75
N GLU A 578 -4.43 -2.30 21.27
CA GLU A 578 -2.98 -2.10 21.51
C GLU A 578 -2.15 -1.85 20.22
N TYR A 579 -2.70 -2.20 19.06
CA TYR A 579 -2.13 -1.93 17.73
C TYR A 579 -2.93 -0.85 16.95
N SER A 580 -3.80 -0.08 17.59
CA SER A 580 -4.71 0.83 16.87
C SER A 580 -3.96 1.86 16.03
N GLY A 581 -3.00 2.57 16.63
CA GLY A 581 -2.15 3.53 15.93
C GLY A 581 -1.33 2.89 14.81
N PHE A 582 -0.78 1.70 15.05
CA PHE A 582 -0.02 0.93 14.07
C PHE A 582 -0.86 0.61 12.83
N HIS A 583 -2.10 0.18 13.04
CA HIS A 583 -3.02 -0.14 11.95
C HIS A 583 -3.61 1.11 11.28
N ALA A 584 -3.90 2.16 12.02
CA ALA A 584 -4.35 3.45 11.50
C ALA A 584 -3.30 4.03 10.53
N ALA A 585 -2.04 4.11 10.97
CA ALA A 585 -0.94 4.62 10.16
C ALA A 585 -0.76 3.79 8.88
N ALA A 586 -0.84 2.46 8.97
CA ALA A 586 -0.78 1.57 7.82
C ALA A 586 -1.86 1.87 6.77
N ARG A 587 -3.12 2.08 7.19
CA ARG A 587 -4.21 2.43 6.27
C ARG A 587 -4.03 3.83 5.69
N CYS A 588 -3.59 4.80 6.49
CA CYS A 588 -3.34 6.16 5.98
C CYS A 588 -2.29 6.18 4.87
N VAL A 589 -1.18 5.43 5.01
CA VAL A 589 -0.14 5.39 3.97
C VAL A 589 -0.47 4.46 2.80
N SER A 590 -1.48 3.61 2.91
CA SER A 590 -1.82 2.60 1.89
C SER A 590 -2.27 3.18 0.54
N GLY A 591 -2.86 4.38 0.54
CA GLY A 591 -3.52 4.93 -0.65
C GLY A 591 -4.89 4.28 -0.96
N GLY A 592 -5.39 3.41 -0.08
CA GLY A 592 -6.70 2.75 -0.14
C GLY A 592 -7.74 3.35 0.82
N PRO A 593 -8.94 2.74 0.92
CA PRO A 593 -9.98 3.17 1.85
C PRO A 593 -9.60 2.88 3.32
N ILE A 594 -10.29 3.53 4.25
CA ILE A 594 -10.15 3.27 5.69
C ILE A 594 -11.51 2.90 6.27
N TYR A 595 -11.58 1.69 6.82
CA TYR A 595 -12.75 1.17 7.53
C TYR A 595 -12.42 0.96 9.01
N ILE A 596 -13.26 1.46 9.90
CA ILE A 596 -13.24 1.09 11.32
C ILE A 596 -14.26 -0.01 11.58
N THR A 597 -14.01 -0.85 12.58
CA THR A 597 -14.90 -1.95 13.00
C THR A 597 -14.99 -2.03 14.52
N ASP A 598 -15.03 -0.85 15.13
CA ASP A 598 -15.07 -0.71 16.57
C ASP A 598 -16.30 -1.38 17.17
N VAL A 599 -16.08 -2.00 18.32
CA VAL A 599 -17.17 -2.43 19.19
C VAL A 599 -17.90 -1.17 19.67
N PRO A 600 -19.25 -1.13 19.65
CA PRO A 600 -20.00 0.03 20.12
C PRO A 600 -19.57 0.47 21.53
N GLY A 601 -19.25 1.76 21.69
CA GLY A 601 -18.75 2.34 22.93
C GLY A 601 -17.23 2.23 23.14
N GLU A 602 -16.50 1.55 22.24
CA GLU A 602 -15.06 1.34 22.32
C GLU A 602 -14.32 2.03 21.18
N HIS A 603 -14.19 3.35 21.29
CA HIS A 603 -13.61 4.21 20.25
C HIS A 603 -12.46 5.08 20.77
N ASP A 604 -11.49 5.37 19.91
CA ASP A 604 -10.46 6.38 20.14
C ASP A 604 -10.69 7.60 19.24
N MET A 605 -11.27 8.66 19.81
CA MET A 605 -11.62 9.88 19.07
C MET A 605 -10.41 10.66 18.59
N GLU A 606 -9.30 10.64 19.32
CA GLU A 606 -8.10 11.36 18.91
C GLU A 606 -7.45 10.65 17.71
N LEU A 607 -7.43 9.32 17.73
CA LEU A 607 -6.99 8.53 16.58
C LEU A 607 -7.89 8.75 15.36
N ILE A 608 -9.22 8.71 15.52
CA ILE A 608 -10.17 8.97 14.42
C ILE A 608 -9.95 10.36 13.81
N LYS A 609 -9.74 11.39 14.65
CA LYS A 609 -9.42 12.76 14.18
C LYS A 609 -8.07 12.83 13.48
N SER A 610 -7.09 11.98 13.81
CA SER A 610 -5.78 11.98 13.15
C SER A 610 -5.82 11.36 11.74
N VAL A 611 -6.78 10.47 11.45
CA VAL A 611 -6.92 9.79 10.15
C VAL A 611 -7.97 10.42 9.23
N THR A 612 -8.86 11.25 9.79
CA THR A 612 -9.98 11.87 9.05
C THR A 612 -9.96 13.40 9.08
N GLY A 613 -10.75 14.03 8.22
CA GLY A 613 -11.06 15.45 8.25
C GLY A 613 -12.51 15.72 7.86
N MET A 614 -13.09 16.78 8.41
CA MET A 614 -14.44 17.20 8.05
C MET A 614 -14.39 18.19 6.89
N THR A 615 -15.19 17.95 5.86
CA THR A 615 -15.32 18.82 4.69
C THR A 615 -16.20 20.04 5.01
N VAL A 616 -16.18 21.06 4.13
CA VAL A 616 -17.08 22.23 4.21
C VAL A 616 -18.57 21.86 4.09
N ARG A 617 -18.88 20.62 3.71
CA ARG A 617 -20.25 20.07 3.62
C ARG A 617 -20.62 19.19 4.83
N GLY A 618 -19.76 19.10 5.84
CA GLY A 618 -20.04 18.33 7.06
C GLY A 618 -19.85 16.81 6.93
N LYS A 619 -19.25 16.34 5.83
CA LYS A 619 -18.88 14.93 5.65
C LYS A 619 -17.49 14.63 6.18
N THR A 620 -17.28 13.41 6.68
CA THR A 620 -16.00 12.92 7.19
C THR A 620 -15.27 12.12 6.12
N VAL A 621 -14.09 12.58 5.72
CA VAL A 621 -13.27 11.93 4.70
C VAL A 621 -11.90 11.58 5.24
N VAL A 622 -11.26 10.60 4.61
CA VAL A 622 -9.89 10.16 4.91
C VAL A 622 -8.90 10.89 4.00
N LEU A 623 -7.67 11.06 4.46
CA LEU A 623 -6.62 11.74 3.70
C LEU A 623 -5.77 10.75 2.92
N ARG A 624 -6.35 10.19 1.87
CA ARG A 624 -5.73 9.15 1.04
C ARG A 624 -4.64 9.72 0.13
N PRO A 625 -3.38 9.23 0.18
CA PRO A 625 -2.35 9.58 -0.78
C PRO A 625 -2.76 9.27 -2.22
N SER A 626 -2.17 9.96 -3.20
CA SER A 626 -2.52 9.75 -4.61
C SER A 626 -1.86 8.50 -5.20
N VAL A 627 -0.85 7.97 -4.53
CA VAL A 627 -0.12 6.77 -4.94
C VAL A 627 -0.22 5.68 -3.89
N VAL A 628 -0.45 4.45 -4.34
CA VAL A 628 -0.54 3.26 -3.49
C VAL A 628 0.74 3.08 -2.67
N GLY A 629 0.58 2.91 -1.36
CA GLY A 629 1.65 2.59 -0.43
C GLY A 629 2.12 1.15 -0.60
N ARG A 630 3.44 0.95 -0.60
CA ARG A 630 4.07 -0.36 -0.80
C ARG A 630 5.40 -0.49 -0.06
N SER A 631 5.87 -1.71 0.12
CA SER A 631 7.21 -1.96 0.68
C SER A 631 8.29 -1.28 -0.17
N VAL A 632 9.25 -0.62 0.50
CA VAL A 632 10.45 -0.06 -0.13
C VAL A 632 11.57 -1.11 -0.20
N SER A 633 11.70 -1.93 0.85
CA SER A 633 12.70 -3.00 0.94
C SER A 633 12.13 -4.31 0.41
N VAL A 634 12.21 -4.52 -0.90
CA VAL A 634 11.58 -5.64 -1.62
C VAL A 634 12.06 -7.02 -1.17
N TYR A 635 13.33 -7.15 -0.80
CA TYR A 635 13.97 -8.45 -0.55
C TYR A 635 14.16 -8.78 0.94
N VAL A 636 13.55 -8.00 1.82
CA VAL A 636 13.70 -8.16 3.27
C VAL A 636 12.59 -9.03 3.82
N GLY A 637 12.94 -10.24 4.28
CA GLY A 637 12.00 -11.18 4.87
C GLY A 637 11.40 -10.70 6.20
N PHE A 638 10.18 -11.18 6.51
CA PHE A 638 9.44 -10.82 7.74
C PHE A 638 10.24 -11.11 9.03
N GLU A 639 10.97 -12.22 9.05
CA GLU A 639 11.73 -12.69 10.21
C GLU A 639 13.16 -12.14 10.27
N GLU A 640 13.60 -11.33 9.28
CA GLU A 640 14.95 -10.74 9.28
C GLU A 640 15.09 -9.56 10.28
N GLY A 641 13.96 -9.09 10.81
CA GLY A 641 13.93 -8.22 11.98
C GLY A 641 14.33 -6.77 11.72
N GLN A 642 14.16 -6.27 10.49
CA GLN A 642 14.23 -4.86 10.13
C GLN A 642 12.86 -4.15 10.23
N LEU A 643 12.87 -2.82 10.27
CA LEU A 643 11.69 -1.97 10.18
C LEU A 643 11.07 -2.08 8.78
N LEU A 644 9.76 -2.33 8.74
CA LEU A 644 8.99 -2.25 7.51
C LEU A 644 8.85 -0.78 7.10
N LYS A 645 9.26 -0.46 5.88
CA LYS A 645 9.15 0.87 5.26
C LYS A 645 8.09 0.82 4.16
N VAL A 646 7.01 1.57 4.33
CA VAL A 646 5.91 1.69 3.37
C VAL A 646 5.99 3.06 2.70
N GLY A 647 6.43 3.08 1.44
CA GLY A 647 6.61 4.30 0.67
C GLY A 647 5.38 4.62 -0.18
N SER A 648 4.95 5.89 -0.14
CA SER A 648 3.87 6.48 -0.94
C SER A 648 4.23 7.95 -1.25
N TYR A 649 3.42 8.64 -2.04
CA TYR A 649 3.48 10.11 -2.14
C TYR A 649 2.12 10.68 -2.52
N HIS A 650 1.96 11.99 -2.26
CA HIS A 650 0.77 12.72 -2.68
C HIS A 650 1.13 13.94 -3.56
N GLY A 651 0.37 14.13 -4.63
CA GLY A 651 0.50 15.26 -5.55
C GLY A 651 1.14 14.89 -6.89
N PRO A 652 1.45 15.89 -7.74
CA PRO A 652 2.01 15.66 -9.06
C PRO A 652 3.38 14.95 -9.01
N SER A 653 3.67 14.17 -10.05
CA SER A 653 4.97 13.53 -10.20
C SER A 653 6.08 14.60 -10.18
N GLY A 654 7.13 14.36 -9.41
CA GLY A 654 8.29 15.23 -9.32
C GLY A 654 8.16 16.44 -8.38
N THR A 655 6.96 16.85 -7.98
CA THR A 655 6.74 17.99 -7.06
C THR A 655 5.81 17.69 -5.89
N GLY A 656 5.25 16.48 -5.82
CA GLY A 656 4.45 16.01 -4.70
C GLY A 656 5.28 15.80 -3.43
N SER A 657 4.61 15.51 -2.33
CA SER A 657 5.24 15.24 -1.03
C SER A 657 5.41 13.72 -0.83
N PRO A 658 6.65 13.22 -0.77
CA PRO A 658 6.92 11.84 -0.39
C PRO A 658 6.47 11.51 1.03
N ILE A 659 5.96 10.30 1.23
CA ILE A 659 5.48 9.78 2.51
C ILE A 659 6.18 8.44 2.76
N LEU A 660 6.69 8.25 3.97
CA LEU A 660 7.27 7.00 4.42
C LEU A 660 6.66 6.60 5.76
N GLY A 661 5.78 5.60 5.74
CA GLY A 661 5.35 4.92 6.96
C GLY A 661 6.45 3.95 7.41
N VAL A 662 6.83 3.98 8.68
CA VAL A 662 7.84 3.10 9.26
C VAL A 662 7.21 2.33 10.41
N PHE A 663 7.35 1.01 10.39
CA PHE A 663 6.64 0.10 11.29
C PHE A 663 7.59 -0.93 11.89
N ASN A 664 7.56 -1.08 13.21
CA ASN A 664 8.27 -2.16 13.88
C ASN A 664 7.43 -3.45 13.85
N THR A 665 7.81 -4.39 12.98
CA THR A 665 7.16 -5.70 12.86
C THR A 665 7.76 -6.75 13.78
N ALA A 666 8.89 -6.47 14.43
CA ALA A 666 9.58 -7.38 15.34
C ALA A 666 9.07 -7.27 16.78
N GLN A 667 9.37 -8.29 17.58
CA GLN A 667 9.04 -8.36 19.01
C GLN A 667 10.14 -7.76 19.92
N ARG A 668 10.93 -6.83 19.38
CA ARG A 668 11.97 -6.09 20.10
C ARG A 668 12.05 -4.66 19.55
N SER A 669 12.60 -3.72 20.32
CA SER A 669 12.86 -2.38 19.79
C SER A 669 13.89 -2.43 18.67
N LEU A 670 13.58 -1.76 17.57
CA LEU A 670 14.45 -1.64 16.41
C LEU A 670 14.83 -0.19 16.19
N ALA A 671 15.94 0.01 15.49
CA ALA A 671 16.40 1.33 15.13
C ALA A 671 17.19 1.28 13.83
N GLU A 672 17.01 2.29 12.98
CA GLU A 672 17.60 2.34 11.65
C GLU A 672 17.90 3.77 11.19
N ILE A 673 18.82 3.85 10.23
CA ILE A 673 19.14 5.08 9.51
C ILE A 673 18.50 4.99 8.13
N ILE A 674 17.61 5.93 7.82
CA ILE A 674 16.83 5.96 6.59
C ILE A 674 17.32 7.13 5.72
N PRO A 675 17.88 6.89 4.53
CA PRO A 675 18.25 7.97 3.62
C PRO A 675 17.00 8.60 2.98
N LEU A 676 17.09 9.88 2.62
CA LEU A 676 16.03 10.58 1.90
C LEU A 676 15.68 9.89 0.56
N SER A 677 16.65 9.21 -0.06
CA SER A 677 16.44 8.43 -1.28
C SER A 677 15.50 7.22 -1.11
N SER A 678 15.21 6.80 0.12
CA SER A 678 14.24 5.73 0.40
C SER A 678 12.78 6.22 0.34
N PHE A 679 12.55 7.54 0.29
CA PHE A 679 11.21 8.11 0.20
C PHE A 679 10.72 8.03 -1.25
N THR A 680 9.68 7.23 -1.50
CA THR A 680 9.07 7.11 -2.83
C THR A 680 8.62 8.48 -3.34
N GLY A 681 9.12 8.90 -4.50
CA GLY A 681 8.80 10.19 -5.11
C GLY A 681 9.76 11.33 -4.75
N ALA A 682 10.77 11.10 -3.89
CA ALA A 682 11.82 12.08 -3.65
C ALA A 682 12.68 12.27 -4.91
N VAL A 683 12.92 13.52 -5.27
CA VAL A 683 13.66 13.91 -6.48
C VAL A 683 15.02 14.46 -6.11
N PRO A 684 16.14 13.95 -6.67
CA PRO A 684 17.47 14.38 -6.26
C PRO A 684 17.80 15.87 -6.44
N THR A 685 17.11 16.55 -7.36
CA THR A 685 17.35 17.97 -7.65
C THR A 685 16.67 18.92 -6.66
N LEU A 686 15.69 18.45 -5.88
CA LEU A 686 14.91 19.25 -4.95
C LEU A 686 15.47 19.18 -3.52
N ASP A 687 15.22 20.27 -2.78
CA ASP A 687 15.51 20.37 -1.36
C ASP A 687 14.23 20.05 -0.57
N TYR A 688 14.38 19.39 0.57
CA TYR A 688 13.28 18.90 1.41
C TYR A 688 13.46 19.30 2.87
N VAL A 689 12.35 19.35 3.59
CA VAL A 689 12.32 19.11 5.04
C VAL A 689 11.49 17.86 5.31
N VAL A 690 11.85 17.09 6.33
CA VAL A 690 11.13 15.89 6.74
C VAL A 690 10.53 16.09 8.11
N ARG A 691 9.23 15.82 8.24
CA ARG A 691 8.49 15.92 9.50
C ARG A 691 8.06 14.54 9.99
N SER A 692 8.23 14.28 11.29
CA SER A 692 7.64 13.13 11.99
C SER A 692 6.20 13.44 12.38
N HIS A 693 5.27 12.51 12.13
CA HIS A 693 3.90 12.62 12.61
C HIS A 693 3.85 12.46 14.12
N SER A 694 4.54 11.44 14.66
CA SER A 694 4.48 11.07 16.07
C SER A 694 5.06 12.13 17.02
N THR A 695 6.08 12.89 16.62
CA THR A 695 6.70 13.93 17.48
C THR A 695 6.37 15.35 17.04
N GLY A 696 6.05 15.54 15.77
CA GLY A 696 5.89 16.85 15.16
C GLY A 696 7.19 17.56 14.77
N ASN A 697 8.34 17.00 15.16
CA ASN A 697 9.65 17.58 14.87
C ASN A 697 9.93 17.59 13.36
N VAL A 698 10.67 18.60 12.92
CA VAL A 698 11.01 18.85 11.52
C VAL A 698 12.52 18.88 11.33
N SER A 699 13.02 18.24 10.29
CA SER A 699 14.45 18.25 9.95
C SER A 699 14.92 19.65 9.52
N PRO A 700 16.23 19.90 9.57
CA PRO A 700 16.84 20.92 8.73
C PRO A 700 16.55 20.67 7.23
N ARG A 701 16.88 21.66 6.39
CA ARG A 701 16.90 21.47 4.93
C ARG A 701 17.89 20.35 4.58
N ILE A 702 17.43 19.36 3.82
CA ILE A 702 18.22 18.23 3.35
C ILE A 702 17.97 17.98 1.86
N LYS A 703 18.95 17.39 1.17
CA LYS A 703 18.88 17.08 -0.26
C LYS A 703 19.47 15.71 -0.56
N CYS A 704 18.85 14.94 -1.46
CA CYS A 704 19.34 13.59 -1.77
C CYS A 704 20.80 13.64 -2.26
N GLY A 705 21.62 12.73 -1.74
CA GLY A 705 23.05 12.65 -2.06
C GLY A 705 23.94 13.48 -1.14
N GLU A 706 23.40 14.39 -0.34
CA GLU A 706 24.15 15.05 0.73
C GLU A 706 24.36 14.08 1.92
N GLN A 707 25.51 14.20 2.60
CA GLN A 707 25.89 13.28 3.69
C GLN A 707 24.91 13.31 4.88
N ASN A 708 24.28 14.46 5.15
CA ASN A 708 23.32 14.65 6.23
C ASN A 708 21.87 14.33 5.83
N ALA A 709 21.61 13.89 4.59
CA ALA A 709 20.27 13.55 4.10
C ALA A 709 19.82 12.13 4.55
N ILE A 710 20.05 11.84 5.83
CA ILE A 710 19.75 10.58 6.49
C ILE A 710 19.06 10.85 7.83
N ILE A 711 18.06 10.03 8.15
CA ILE A 711 17.19 10.19 9.32
C ILE A 711 17.37 8.99 10.23
N SER A 712 17.63 9.23 11.52
CA SER A 712 17.68 8.17 12.54
C SER A 712 16.30 7.96 13.15
N ILE A 713 15.81 6.72 13.15
CA ILE A 713 14.54 6.32 13.74
C ILE A 713 14.72 5.13 14.68
N SER A 714 13.95 5.06 15.76
CA SER A 714 13.83 3.87 16.59
C SER A 714 12.41 3.79 17.06
N LEU A 715 11.90 2.57 17.01
CA LEU A 715 10.56 2.21 17.34
C LEU A 715 10.63 1.04 18.31
N ASP A 716 9.93 1.16 19.44
CA ASP A 716 9.72 0.03 20.34
C ASP A 716 8.74 -0.97 19.72
N VAL A 717 8.46 -2.09 20.40
CA VAL A 717 7.50 -3.09 19.91
C VAL A 717 6.15 -2.44 19.66
N ARG A 718 5.50 -2.76 18.53
CA ARG A 718 4.28 -2.11 18.02
C ARG A 718 4.45 -0.63 17.61
N GLY A 719 5.67 -0.10 17.67
CA GLY A 719 5.95 1.29 17.32
C GLY A 719 5.80 1.54 15.82
N TYR A 720 5.37 2.77 15.50
CA TYR A 720 5.24 3.26 14.13
C TYR A 720 5.52 4.78 14.09
N ASP A 721 5.82 5.29 12.90
CA ASP A 721 5.79 6.72 12.59
C ASP A 721 5.45 6.92 11.11
N ILE A 722 5.02 8.12 10.74
CA ILE A 722 4.89 8.56 9.36
C ILE A 722 5.79 9.76 9.17
N LEU A 723 6.78 9.60 8.29
CA LEU A 723 7.67 10.66 7.89
C LEU A 723 7.16 11.26 6.57
N THR A 724 6.95 12.57 6.53
CA THR A 724 6.58 13.27 5.29
C THR A 724 7.71 14.19 4.86
N ALA A 725 8.22 14.00 3.64
CA ALA A 725 9.17 14.91 3.03
C ALA A 725 8.41 16.00 2.26
N THR A 726 8.56 17.25 2.67
CA THR A 726 7.93 18.40 2.02
C THR A 726 8.94 19.04 1.08
N PRO A 727 8.67 19.10 -0.24
CA PRO A 727 9.55 19.79 -1.18
C PRO A 727 9.55 21.30 -0.91
N LEU A 728 10.71 21.93 -1.10
CA LEU A 728 10.92 23.35 -0.85
C LEU A 728 11.10 24.12 -2.15
N ALA A 729 10.43 25.27 -2.25
CA ALA A 729 10.63 26.25 -3.29
C ALA A 729 11.56 27.37 -2.79
N LEU A 730 12.56 27.74 -3.60
CA LEU A 730 13.50 28.82 -3.33
C LEU A 730 13.03 30.12 -3.99
N PHE A 731 13.03 31.20 -3.21
CA PHE A 731 12.73 32.54 -3.70
C PHE A 731 13.82 33.54 -3.30
N PRO A 732 14.17 34.50 -4.16
CA PRO A 732 15.01 35.63 -3.79
C PRO A 732 14.21 36.60 -2.92
N GLY A 733 14.78 37.04 -1.81
CA GLY A 733 14.14 38.02 -0.94
C GLY A 733 14.85 39.36 -0.92
N ASP A 734 14.09 40.40 -0.58
CA ASP A 734 14.53 41.79 -0.55
C ASP A 734 15.14 42.14 0.81
N ARG A 735 14.49 41.69 1.90
CA ARG A 735 14.99 41.76 3.28
C ARG A 735 15.87 40.56 3.63
N TRP A 736 15.52 39.36 3.16
CA TRP A 736 16.31 38.15 3.37
C TRP A 736 16.82 37.61 2.03
N ARG A 737 18.14 37.48 1.85
CA ARG A 737 18.76 37.11 0.56
C ARG A 737 18.08 35.94 -0.16
N HIS A 738 17.71 34.89 0.59
CA HIS A 738 17.01 33.73 0.07
C HIS A 738 15.98 33.22 1.09
N ILE A 739 14.83 32.81 0.59
CA ILE A 739 13.74 32.25 1.40
C ILE A 739 13.32 30.92 0.78
N TRP A 740 13.28 29.89 1.62
CA TRP A 740 12.75 28.58 1.27
C TRP A 740 11.37 28.41 1.89
N VAL A 741 10.42 27.90 1.11
CA VAL A 741 9.02 27.72 1.52
C VAL A 741 8.55 26.32 1.13
N GLY A 742 7.89 25.63 2.06
CA GLY A 742 7.26 24.34 1.81
C GLY A 742 5.84 24.28 2.40
N ASN A 743 4.90 23.70 1.67
CA ASN A 743 3.53 23.46 2.14
C ASN A 743 3.44 22.06 2.74
N MET A 744 3.25 21.97 4.05
CA MET A 744 3.25 20.71 4.79
C MET A 744 1.88 20.01 4.80
N GLY A 745 0.83 20.70 4.32
CA GLY A 745 -0.55 20.23 4.43
C GLY A 745 -1.10 20.34 5.85
N LEU A 746 -2.10 19.53 6.18
CA LEU A 746 -2.75 19.58 7.49
C LEU A 746 -1.90 18.91 8.58
N LEU A 747 -1.41 19.70 9.52
CA LEU A 747 -0.69 19.22 10.69
C LEU A 747 -1.59 18.42 11.63
N GLY A 748 -1.00 17.48 12.37
CA GLY A 748 -1.73 16.58 13.27
C GLY A 748 -2.51 15.47 12.56
N LYS A 749 -2.55 15.46 11.23
CA LYS A 749 -3.09 14.35 10.44
C LYS A 749 -1.97 13.39 10.03
N MET A 750 -2.25 12.09 10.02
CA MET A 750 -1.27 11.04 9.69
C MET A 750 -0.67 11.23 8.29
N THR A 751 -1.50 11.55 7.31
CA THR A 751 -1.12 11.85 5.92
C THR A 751 -1.61 13.24 5.50
N GLY A 752 -1.31 14.24 6.33
CA GLY A 752 -1.80 15.62 6.18
C GLY A 752 -1.55 16.29 4.83
N CYS A 753 -0.45 15.96 4.15
CA CYS A 753 -0.15 16.44 2.81
C CYS A 753 -1.20 15.99 1.76
N ALA A 754 -1.90 14.88 2.00
CA ALA A 754 -2.97 14.39 1.13
C ALA A 754 -4.27 15.21 1.20
N ALA A 755 -4.35 16.19 2.11
CA ALA A 755 -5.42 17.18 2.12
C ALA A 755 -5.23 18.26 1.05
N ILE A 756 -4.01 18.48 0.54
CA ILE A 756 -3.72 19.52 -0.44
C ILE A 756 -4.35 19.11 -1.78
N VAL A 757 -5.25 19.95 -2.31
CA VAL A 757 -5.81 19.78 -3.66
C VAL A 757 -4.96 20.54 -4.67
N SER A 758 -4.56 21.76 -4.32
CA SER A 758 -3.66 22.58 -5.12
C SER A 758 -2.83 23.47 -4.20
N SER A 759 -1.60 23.78 -4.65
CA SER A 759 -0.74 24.75 -4.00
C SER A 759 0.08 25.50 -5.04
N ALA A 760 0.08 26.82 -4.96
CA ALA A 760 0.86 27.69 -5.84
C ALA A 760 1.64 28.70 -5.00
N MET A 761 2.93 28.84 -5.32
CA MET A 761 3.84 29.75 -4.63
C MET A 761 4.52 30.66 -5.65
N ARG A 762 4.51 31.98 -5.43
CA ARG A 762 5.16 32.95 -6.32
C ARG A 762 5.53 34.23 -5.58
N LYS A 763 6.56 34.93 -6.06
CA LYS A 763 6.85 36.31 -5.67
C LYS A 763 5.99 37.27 -6.51
N LEU A 764 5.28 38.17 -5.84
CA LEU A 764 4.44 39.19 -6.48
C LEU A 764 5.28 40.41 -6.89
N GLY A 765 4.75 41.22 -7.81
CA GLY A 765 5.44 42.44 -8.30
C GLY A 765 5.69 43.51 -7.21
N ASN A 766 5.01 43.41 -6.07
CA ASN A 766 5.24 44.27 -4.90
C ASN A 766 6.31 43.72 -3.93
N GLY A 767 7.02 42.66 -4.32
CA GLY A 767 8.08 42.06 -3.51
C GLY A 767 7.62 41.02 -2.49
N ARG A 768 6.31 40.89 -2.20
CA ARG A 768 5.81 39.88 -1.23
C ARG A 768 5.77 38.48 -1.84
N LEU A 769 6.02 37.47 -1.03
CA LEU A 769 5.70 36.08 -1.36
C LEU A 769 4.20 35.85 -1.19
N PHE A 770 3.65 35.05 -2.09
CA PHE A 770 2.26 34.65 -2.12
C PHE A 770 2.17 33.13 -2.21
N VAL A 771 1.43 32.54 -1.27
CA VAL A 771 1.11 31.12 -1.24
C VAL A 771 -0.41 30.96 -1.25
N GLU A 772 -0.92 30.34 -2.31
CA GLU A 772 -2.33 29.94 -2.43
C GLU A 772 -2.42 28.44 -2.21
N THR A 773 -3.33 28.01 -1.34
CA THR A 773 -3.56 26.59 -1.05
C THR A 773 -5.05 26.30 -0.97
N SER A 774 -5.48 25.27 -1.69
CA SER A 774 -6.79 24.64 -1.49
C SER A 774 -6.63 23.31 -0.75
N VAL A 775 -7.46 23.07 0.26
CA VAL A 775 -7.52 21.79 0.97
C VAL A 775 -8.92 21.17 0.97
N LYS A 776 -8.97 19.83 1.07
CA LYS A 776 -10.22 19.03 1.09
C LYS A 776 -11.06 19.21 2.35
N THR A 777 -10.40 19.45 3.48
CA THR A 777 -11.03 19.39 4.82
C THR A 777 -10.50 20.49 5.72
N PHE A 778 -11.23 20.75 6.80
CA PHE A 778 -10.73 21.57 7.90
C PHE A 778 -9.58 20.90 8.65
N GLY A 779 -8.78 21.73 9.32
CA GLY A 779 -7.62 21.34 10.13
C GLY A 779 -6.64 22.51 10.27
N VAL A 780 -5.48 22.23 10.85
CA VAL A 780 -4.40 23.22 10.99
C VAL A 780 -3.45 23.09 9.80
N LEU A 781 -3.40 24.08 8.92
CA LEU A 781 -2.51 24.08 7.75
C LEU A 781 -1.10 24.57 8.16
N GLY A 782 -0.07 23.84 7.75
CA GLY A 782 1.32 24.13 8.09
C GLY A 782 2.16 24.60 6.90
N PHE A 783 2.96 25.66 7.10
CA PHE A 783 3.98 26.11 6.15
C PHE A 783 5.35 26.14 6.83
N TRP A 784 6.34 25.49 6.21
CA TRP A 784 7.72 25.63 6.63
C TRP A 784 8.34 26.82 5.89
N ILE A 785 8.91 27.78 6.62
CA ILE A 785 9.50 29.01 6.07
C ILE A 785 10.86 29.22 6.72
N SER A 786 11.93 29.28 5.91
CA SER A 786 13.31 29.31 6.44
C SER A 786 13.66 30.55 7.27
N THR A 787 12.92 31.64 7.10
CA THR A 787 13.17 32.94 7.75
C THR A 787 12.08 33.32 8.75
N LEU A 788 11.14 32.40 9.06
CA LEU A 788 10.07 32.66 10.02
C LEU A 788 10.57 33.13 11.41
N PRO A 789 11.70 32.63 11.96
CA PRO A 789 12.21 33.11 13.24
C PRO A 789 12.54 34.61 13.28
N ASP A 790 12.78 35.22 12.12
CA ASP A 790 13.11 36.64 11.97
C ASP A 790 11.89 37.50 11.59
N MET A 791 10.69 36.90 11.57
CA MET A 791 9.44 37.54 11.13
C MET A 791 8.45 37.70 12.28
N SER A 792 7.63 38.76 12.19
CA SER A 792 6.46 38.96 13.05
C SER A 792 5.19 38.58 12.28
N ILE A 793 4.32 37.76 12.87
CA ILE A 793 3.03 37.40 12.23
C ILE A 793 2.19 38.67 12.00
N ASP A 794 2.20 39.62 12.94
CA ASP A 794 1.41 40.84 12.84
C ASP A 794 1.91 41.80 11.75
N ASP A 795 3.23 41.86 11.53
CA ASP A 795 3.83 42.87 10.66
C ASP A 795 4.17 42.32 9.27
N ASP A 796 4.60 41.06 9.18
CA ASP A 796 5.11 40.48 7.94
C ASP A 796 4.05 39.69 7.18
N PHE A 797 2.97 39.21 7.82
CA PHE A 797 1.98 38.32 7.22
C PHE A 797 0.63 39.00 6.97
N MET A 798 -0.04 38.59 5.90
CA MET A 798 -1.47 38.81 5.68
C MET A 798 -2.06 37.48 5.23
N ILE A 799 -3.04 36.97 5.97
CA ILE A 799 -3.67 35.68 5.69
C ILE A 799 -5.14 35.95 5.41
N THR A 800 -5.64 35.43 4.30
CA THR A 800 -7.02 35.62 3.87
C THR A 800 -7.68 34.30 3.50
N MET A 801 -8.96 34.18 3.82
CA MET A 801 -9.85 33.09 3.40
C MET A 801 -11.07 33.70 2.73
N GLN A 802 -11.42 33.24 1.51
CA GLN A 802 -12.47 33.88 0.68
C GLN A 802 -12.30 35.41 0.54
N GLU A 803 -11.06 35.86 0.31
CA GLU A 803 -10.66 37.30 0.24
C GLU A 803 -10.89 38.13 1.50
N GLN A 804 -11.25 37.50 2.63
CA GLN A 804 -11.42 38.17 3.91
C GLN A 804 -10.23 37.85 4.84
N PRO A 805 -9.65 38.86 5.53
CA PRO A 805 -8.61 38.61 6.52
C PRO A 805 -9.08 37.68 7.63
N VAL A 806 -8.26 36.70 7.99
CA VAL A 806 -8.58 35.77 9.07
C VAL A 806 -8.32 36.41 10.45
N PRO A 807 -9.00 35.98 11.53
CA PRO A 807 -8.71 36.45 12.88
C PRO A 807 -7.27 36.15 13.27
N ARG A 808 -6.58 37.09 13.93
CA ARG A 808 -5.13 37.00 14.20
C ARG A 808 -4.73 35.76 15.00
N HIS A 809 -5.53 35.34 15.97
CA HIS A 809 -5.22 34.21 16.86
C HIS A 809 -5.26 32.85 16.17
N VAL A 810 -5.77 32.76 14.95
CA VAL A 810 -5.78 31.49 14.19
C VAL A 810 -4.42 31.19 13.55
N ALA A 811 -3.52 32.17 13.50
CA ALA A 811 -2.17 32.02 12.96
C ALA A 811 -1.13 32.10 14.09
N LYS A 812 -0.21 31.13 14.15
CA LYS A 812 0.86 31.10 15.15
C LYS A 812 2.10 30.37 14.65
N VAL A 813 3.23 30.59 15.29
CA VAL A 813 4.43 29.75 15.11
C VAL A 813 4.22 28.44 15.88
N SER A 814 4.58 27.32 15.27
CA SER A 814 4.44 25.99 15.87
C SER A 814 5.28 25.86 17.14
N SER A 815 4.74 25.19 18.16
CA SER A 815 5.52 24.82 19.35
C SER A 815 6.58 23.76 19.08
N SER A 816 6.46 23.03 17.97
CA SER A 816 7.39 21.96 17.57
C SER A 816 8.54 22.45 16.67
N SER A 817 8.40 23.64 16.06
CA SER A 817 9.42 24.25 15.21
C SER A 817 9.18 25.74 15.04
N ASP A 818 10.21 26.55 15.30
CA ASP A 818 10.24 28.00 15.08
C ASP A 818 10.15 28.41 13.59
N ARG A 819 10.26 27.45 12.68
CA ARG A 819 10.18 27.63 11.22
C ARG A 819 8.85 27.20 10.62
N VAL A 820 7.89 26.75 11.44
CA VAL A 820 6.57 26.31 10.96
C VAL A 820 5.50 27.33 11.36
N LEU A 821 4.83 27.90 10.36
CA LEU A 821 3.62 28.70 10.54
C LEU A 821 2.40 27.76 10.52
N GLU A 822 1.56 27.85 11.54
CA GLU A 822 0.30 27.12 11.67
C GLU A 822 -0.87 28.08 11.42
N VAL A 823 -1.86 27.63 10.65
CA VAL A 823 -3.11 28.37 10.40
C VAL A 823 -4.31 27.45 10.66
N ASP A 824 -5.10 27.74 11.69
CA ASP A 824 -6.32 26.98 12.03
C ASP A 824 -7.48 27.36 11.10
N LEU A 825 -7.70 26.51 10.09
CA LEU A 825 -8.73 26.73 9.09
C LEU A 825 -10.14 26.56 9.64
N GLU A 826 -10.33 25.69 10.64
CA GLU A 826 -11.66 25.40 11.19
C GLU A 826 -12.15 26.56 12.04
N THR A 827 -11.29 27.05 12.93
CA THR A 827 -11.60 28.20 13.80
C THR A 827 -11.83 29.45 12.95
N ALA A 828 -10.97 29.72 11.97
CA ALA A 828 -11.14 30.85 11.05
C ALA A 828 -12.49 30.77 10.31
N TRP A 829 -12.82 29.61 9.72
CA TRP A 829 -14.06 29.42 8.98
C TRP A 829 -15.31 29.67 9.84
N LYS A 830 -15.32 29.14 11.07
CA LYS A 830 -16.46 29.27 12.00
C LYS A 830 -16.63 30.70 12.50
N GLU A 831 -15.57 31.35 12.97
CA GLU A 831 -15.66 32.71 13.54
C GLU A 831 -16.01 33.76 12.48
N MET A 832 -15.53 33.58 11.24
CA MET A 832 -15.86 34.45 10.12
C MET A 832 -17.27 34.19 9.55
N GLY A 833 -17.95 33.12 9.99
CA GLY A 833 -19.28 32.76 9.50
C GLY A 833 -19.32 32.40 8.01
N LEU A 834 -18.21 31.85 7.48
CA LEU A 834 -18.10 31.53 6.06
C LEU A 834 -19.04 30.38 5.67
N ARG A 835 -19.47 30.40 4.41
CA ARG A 835 -20.36 29.38 3.84
C ARG A 835 -19.69 28.69 2.66
N SER A 836 -20.04 27.43 2.47
CA SER A 836 -19.59 26.67 1.30
C SER A 836 -20.19 27.31 0.04
N GLY A 837 -19.32 27.61 -0.91
CA GLY A 837 -19.72 28.05 -2.24
C GLY A 837 -19.97 26.84 -3.14
N TRP A 838 -19.67 26.99 -4.44
CA TRP A 838 -19.73 25.89 -5.40
C TRP A 838 -18.61 24.85 -5.18
N SER A 839 -17.47 25.26 -4.61
CA SER A 839 -16.34 24.37 -4.33
C SER A 839 -16.50 23.60 -3.01
N ASN A 840 -15.97 22.38 -2.97
CA ASN A 840 -15.87 21.55 -1.76
C ASN A 840 -14.59 21.81 -0.95
N GLU A 841 -13.79 22.78 -1.37
CA GLU A 841 -12.46 23.04 -0.83
C GLU A 841 -12.46 24.25 0.11
N VAL A 842 -11.49 24.27 1.03
CA VAL A 842 -11.12 25.46 1.79
C VAL A 842 -9.93 26.11 1.09
N GLN A 843 -10.15 27.28 0.52
CA GLN A 843 -9.08 28.06 -0.10
C GLN A 843 -8.53 29.10 0.87
N MET A 844 -7.22 29.10 1.05
CA MET A 844 -6.50 30.05 1.89
C MET A 844 -5.31 30.66 1.12
N LYS A 845 -5.08 31.95 1.34
CA LYS A 845 -3.99 32.72 0.75
C LYS A 845 -3.14 33.34 1.84
N VAL A 846 -1.82 33.17 1.75
CA VAL A 846 -0.84 33.77 2.66
C VAL A 846 0.06 34.70 1.85
N TYR A 847 0.17 35.94 2.28
CA TYR A 847 1.11 36.92 1.76
C TYR A 847 2.13 37.22 2.84
N PHE A 848 3.42 37.21 2.52
CA PHE A 848 4.44 37.59 3.49
C PHE A 848 5.65 38.30 2.89
N SER A 849 6.33 39.08 3.74
CA SER A 849 7.52 39.84 3.39
C SER A 849 8.63 38.93 2.84
N THR A 850 9.47 39.47 1.95
CA THR A 850 10.67 38.78 1.45
C THR A 850 11.94 39.53 1.75
#